data_AF-A0A9D1N3I0-F1
#
_entry.id   AF-A0A9D1N3I0-F1
#
_cell.length_a   1.000
_cell.length_b   1.000
_cell.length_c   1.000
_cell.angle_alpha   90.00
_cell.angle_beta   90.00
_cell.angle_gamma   90.00
#
_symmetry.space_group_name_H-M   'P 1'
#
loop_
_entity.id
_entity.type
_entity.pdbx_description
1 polymer ?
#
loop_
_entity_poly.entity_id
_entity_poly.type
_entity_poly.pdbx_seq_one_letter_code
_entity_poly.pdbx_strand_id
1 'polypeptide(L)'
;MTDHMSPIPFDQLMRWILTERKSGSVFGVRRPFRPAPGASLELFGARLETPFGPAAGPHTQMAQNLIAAYYAGSRFFELKTVQIMDGEELARCVPKPCIAAEDECYNCEWSTELTVQEAFEEYVKAWYALKLLTRAFGWGDPGGFIFNMSVGYDFAGITSEKIDRFIEGLRDASATPVFQSCRAWAEAHLDELPGVDAAYLDGIDPHVCASITLSTLHGCPPQEIERIASYLIETKKLHTFVKCNPTILGYDFARRTLDALGYDYIAFDDHHFNEDLQYRDAVPMFKRLLRLAQDNGVSFGLKLSNTFPVDVKRRELPSEEMYMSGRALYPLTIEMARRLSREFDGKLRLSFSGGIDRFNIVPLFDAGVWPITLATTLLKPGGYQRLTQMAEALAAHGYRPFDGVSVGRVSYLAELARRDVRQEKAIKPAPPRKLPRQVPLLDCFTAPCAGGCPIHQDIPEYVALVGKGDHAGALRLILEKNPLPFITGRICSHRCMDKCTRNYYEESVHIRDAKLAAARGGFDEVIGTLHPAPAIDGVRVAVVGGGPAGMAAAFFLGRAGARVTLFERREKLGGIVRYVIPPFRIGELGIDRDVQIMERMGVEVRAGADAPALDALRADGYTHIVYAVGAWKPGSLRLEGGEAMNVLRFLADYKAGALPPLGEDVIVIGGGNTAMDAARTAKRVPGVRRVRLVYRRTRRYMPADEEELRMALDDGVEFCELLAPRAWTDGKLVCDVMRLGEPDASGRRAPVATGETAQLPCSALIAAVGEQVDGAFFADNGIALDARGRAAVDGLLQTNVDGVYVIGDAHRGPATVVEAIADARTVADAIVGEHEYALPAGGAVSAADCLARQGVLRGYDCADREAERCLHCATVCECCAQVCPNRANVAIAVKGIDKPQILHVDRLCNECGNCATFCPYDSRPYREKLTLFATREAFDESGNPGLLPLGGSRVLLRAEGVDGEIDLNDPPASLPRALEAVLRAVLGEYSYLIG
;
A
#
# COMPACT_ATOMS: atom_id res chain seq x y z
N MET A 1 -3.43 -25.44 11.51
CA MET A 1 -4.40 -24.40 11.89
C MET A 1 -5.72 -24.82 11.29
N THR A 2 -6.80 -24.60 12.03
CA THR A 2 -8.10 -25.21 11.74
C THR A 2 -8.89 -24.48 10.65
N ASP A 3 -8.39 -23.33 10.17
CA ASP A 3 -9.04 -22.35 9.27
C ASP A 3 -10.54 -22.09 9.53
N HIS A 4 -10.99 -22.44 10.73
CA HIS A 4 -12.37 -22.49 11.16
C HIS A 4 -12.71 -21.25 12.00
N MET A 5 -13.71 -20.51 11.56
CA MET A 5 -14.27 -19.42 12.36
C MET A 5 -15.34 -19.96 13.30
N SER A 6 -15.14 -19.77 14.60
CA SER A 6 -16.14 -20.07 15.60
C SER A 6 -16.79 -18.78 16.10
N PRO A 7 -18.11 -18.61 15.92
CA PRO A 7 -18.87 -17.51 16.50
C PRO A 7 -18.65 -17.45 18.03
N ILE A 8 -18.59 -16.23 18.58
CA ILE A 8 -18.48 -16.05 20.03
C ILE A 8 -19.88 -15.95 20.68
N PRO A 9 -20.03 -16.44 21.92
CA PRO A 9 -21.24 -16.20 22.70
C PRO A 9 -21.56 -14.71 22.89
N PHE A 10 -22.85 -14.37 23.03
CA PHE A 10 -23.30 -12.98 23.16
C PHE A 10 -22.75 -12.30 24.42
N ASP A 11 -22.65 -13.03 25.53
CA ASP A 11 -22.08 -12.53 26.77
C ASP A 11 -20.60 -12.18 26.61
N GLN A 12 -19.82 -13.02 25.92
CA GLN A 12 -18.43 -12.76 25.62
C GLN A 12 -18.27 -11.58 24.65
N LEU A 13 -19.12 -11.48 23.63
CA LEU A 13 -19.17 -10.34 22.71
C LEU A 13 -19.37 -9.03 23.48
N MET A 14 -20.38 -8.99 24.37
CA MET A 14 -20.68 -7.80 25.16
C MET A 14 -19.60 -7.50 26.21
N ARG A 15 -19.04 -8.52 26.89
CA ARG A 15 -17.91 -8.36 27.81
C ARG A 15 -16.69 -7.74 27.11
N TRP A 16 -16.38 -8.17 25.89
CA TRP A 16 -15.31 -7.55 25.09
C TRP A 16 -15.63 -6.07 24.82
N ILE A 17 -16.81 -5.76 24.28
CA ILE A 17 -17.21 -4.37 23.96
C ILE A 17 -17.15 -3.47 25.20
N LEU A 18 -17.77 -3.88 26.30
CA LEU A 18 -17.86 -3.08 27.53
C LEU A 18 -16.50 -2.88 28.20
N THR A 19 -15.60 -3.87 28.09
CA THR A 19 -14.24 -3.76 28.61
C THR A 19 -13.40 -2.83 27.75
N GLU A 20 -13.35 -3.06 26.44
CA GLU A 20 -12.50 -2.29 25.53
C GLU A 20 -12.93 -0.81 25.43
N ARG A 21 -14.24 -0.55 25.52
CA ARG A 21 -14.79 0.81 25.50
C ARG A 21 -14.23 1.68 26.63
N LYS A 22 -13.95 1.10 27.80
CA LYS A 22 -13.34 1.83 28.94
C LYS A 22 -11.96 2.40 28.57
N SER A 23 -11.29 1.78 27.60
CA SER A 23 -10.00 2.20 27.04
C SER A 23 -10.14 3.04 25.76
N GLY A 24 -11.38 3.40 25.36
CA GLY A 24 -11.65 4.29 24.22
C GLY A 24 -11.78 3.60 22.86
N SER A 25 -11.88 2.27 22.80
CA SER A 25 -12.08 1.53 21.55
C SER A 25 -13.14 0.44 21.61
N VAL A 26 -13.66 0.05 20.45
CA VAL A 26 -14.56 -1.09 20.29
C VAL A 26 -14.00 -1.94 19.15
N PHE A 27 -13.59 -3.17 19.47
CA PHE A 27 -12.89 -4.06 18.54
C PHE A 27 -11.76 -3.32 17.82
N GLY A 28 -10.85 -2.68 18.56
CA GLY A 28 -9.71 -1.88 18.09
C GLY A 28 -10.05 -0.63 17.26
N VAL A 29 -11.32 -0.32 17.03
CA VAL A 29 -11.75 0.93 16.40
C VAL A 29 -11.81 2.02 17.47
N ARG A 30 -11.05 3.10 17.28
CA ARG A 30 -10.79 4.16 18.27
C ARG A 30 -11.50 5.49 17.99
N ARG A 31 -11.98 5.72 16.76
CA ARG A 31 -12.66 6.97 16.39
C ARG A 31 -14.13 6.70 16.09
N PRO A 32 -15.01 6.82 17.11
CA PRO A 32 -16.43 6.70 16.88
C PRO A 32 -16.93 7.81 15.96
N PHE A 33 -17.81 7.48 15.03
CA PHE A 33 -18.64 8.47 14.37
C PHE A 33 -19.96 8.63 15.13
N ARG A 34 -20.36 9.88 15.40
CA ARG A 34 -21.66 10.21 15.97
C ARG A 34 -22.41 11.14 15.02
N PRO A 35 -23.60 10.76 14.53
CA PRO A 35 -24.38 11.60 13.64
C PRO A 35 -24.91 12.83 14.37
N ALA A 36 -25.12 13.93 13.63
CA ALA A 36 -25.77 15.11 14.17
C ALA A 36 -27.25 14.80 14.49
N PRO A 37 -27.81 15.32 15.60
CA PRO A 37 -29.21 15.10 15.94
C PRO A 37 -30.16 15.51 14.80
N GLY A 38 -31.10 14.63 14.45
CA GLY A 38 -32.11 14.89 13.42
C GLY A 38 -31.65 14.73 11.96
N ALA A 39 -30.35 14.53 11.69
CA ALA A 39 -29.86 14.27 10.34
C ALA A 39 -30.05 12.78 9.97
N SER A 40 -31.08 12.48 9.18
CA SER A 40 -31.31 11.14 8.65
C SER A 40 -31.89 11.15 7.24
N LEU A 41 -31.60 10.10 6.49
CA LEU A 41 -32.28 9.73 5.25
C LEU A 41 -33.40 8.72 5.56
N GLU A 42 -34.26 8.48 4.57
CA GLU A 42 -35.25 7.42 4.61
C GLU A 42 -34.95 6.40 3.50
N LEU A 43 -34.95 5.12 3.86
CA LEU A 43 -34.84 4.01 2.93
C LEU A 43 -35.71 2.86 3.45
N PHE A 44 -36.57 2.31 2.59
CA PHE A 44 -37.47 1.20 2.95
C PHE A 44 -38.41 1.50 4.13
N GLY A 45 -38.84 2.76 4.26
CA GLY A 45 -39.65 3.22 5.39
C GLY A 45 -38.90 3.29 6.73
N ALA A 46 -37.58 3.03 6.74
CA ALA A 46 -36.73 3.12 7.91
C ALA A 46 -35.77 4.32 7.83
N ARG A 47 -35.36 4.81 9.00
CA ARG A 47 -34.40 5.92 9.12
C ARG A 47 -32.98 5.42 8.93
N LEU A 48 -32.16 6.23 8.30
CA LEU A 48 -30.78 5.91 7.96
C LEU A 48 -29.86 7.11 8.23
N GLU A 49 -29.04 7.05 9.27
CA GLU A 49 -28.20 8.20 9.70
C GLU A 49 -26.96 8.43 8.82
N THR A 50 -26.56 7.45 7.99
CA THR A 50 -25.54 7.60 6.93
C THR A 50 -25.88 6.70 5.74
N PRO A 51 -25.68 7.13 4.48
CA PRO A 51 -26.12 6.40 3.29
C PRO A 51 -25.24 5.20 2.92
N PHE A 52 -24.39 4.71 3.83
CA PHE A 52 -23.35 3.74 3.47
C PHE A 52 -22.96 2.76 4.57
N GLY A 53 -22.21 1.72 4.17
CA GLY A 53 -21.57 0.77 5.08
C GLY A 53 -20.89 -0.38 4.35
N PRO A 54 -20.63 -1.53 5.01
CA PRO A 54 -19.95 -2.65 4.39
C PRO A 54 -20.82 -3.38 3.35
N ALA A 55 -20.18 -3.86 2.28
CA ALA A 55 -20.78 -4.73 1.27
C ALA A 55 -20.88 -6.18 1.77
N ALA A 56 -21.71 -7.01 1.12
CA ALA A 56 -21.71 -8.46 1.34
C ALA A 56 -20.30 -9.02 1.13
N GLY A 57 -19.67 -9.47 2.23
CA GLY A 57 -18.29 -9.92 2.20
C GLY A 57 -17.70 -10.11 3.59
N PRO A 58 -16.35 -10.18 3.72
CA PRO A 58 -15.67 -10.50 4.98
C PRO A 58 -16.07 -9.59 6.16
N HIS A 59 -16.40 -8.32 5.89
CA HIS A 59 -16.77 -7.34 6.91
C HIS A 59 -18.21 -7.46 7.43
N THR A 60 -19.03 -8.35 6.86
CA THR A 60 -20.41 -8.58 7.28
C THR A 60 -20.69 -10.03 7.68
N GLN A 61 -19.65 -10.78 8.04
CA GLN A 61 -19.76 -12.20 8.42
C GLN A 61 -20.04 -12.44 9.91
N MET A 62 -19.45 -11.65 10.81
CA MET A 62 -19.56 -11.83 12.27
C MET A 62 -20.07 -10.58 12.96
N ALA A 63 -20.65 -10.75 14.15
CA ALA A 63 -21.30 -9.67 14.89
C ALA A 63 -20.34 -8.53 15.23
N GLN A 64 -19.11 -8.85 15.65
CA GLN A 64 -18.09 -7.85 15.94
C GLN A 64 -17.70 -7.02 14.72
N ASN A 65 -17.78 -7.58 13.51
CA ASN A 65 -17.46 -6.88 12.27
C ASN A 65 -18.51 -5.80 11.99
N LEU A 66 -19.80 -6.15 12.14
CA LEU A 66 -20.93 -5.25 11.99
C LEU A 66 -20.91 -4.13 13.03
N ILE A 67 -20.63 -4.47 14.29
CA ILE A 67 -20.54 -3.49 15.39
C ILE A 67 -19.36 -2.54 15.20
N ALA A 68 -18.19 -3.05 14.79
CA ALA A 68 -17.02 -2.23 14.48
C ALA A 68 -17.30 -1.24 13.32
N ALA A 69 -17.97 -1.72 12.26
CA ALA A 69 -18.38 -0.89 11.13
C ALA A 69 -19.41 0.18 11.54
N TYR A 70 -20.37 -0.16 12.41
CA TYR A 70 -21.32 0.81 12.97
C TYR A 70 -20.63 1.90 13.77
N TYR A 71 -19.73 1.49 14.69
CA TYR A 71 -18.98 2.40 15.55
C TYR A 71 -18.18 3.41 14.73
N ALA A 72 -17.63 2.98 13.59
CA ALA A 72 -16.90 3.85 12.67
C ALA A 72 -17.76 4.69 11.71
N GLY A 73 -19.09 4.50 11.68
CA GLY A 73 -20.02 5.37 10.95
C GLY A 73 -20.92 4.69 9.90
N SER A 74 -20.88 3.37 9.78
CA SER A 74 -21.80 2.64 8.88
C SER A 74 -23.22 2.63 9.42
N ARG A 75 -24.22 2.76 8.55
CA ARG A 75 -25.64 2.62 8.89
C ARG A 75 -26.43 1.75 7.91
N PHE A 76 -25.85 1.42 6.75
CA PHE A 76 -26.41 0.45 5.83
C PHE A 76 -25.49 -0.77 5.74
N PHE A 77 -25.99 -1.96 6.11
CA PHE A 77 -25.20 -3.19 6.16
C PHE A 77 -25.75 -4.20 5.18
N GLU A 78 -24.97 -4.52 4.15
CA GLU A 78 -25.28 -5.62 3.25
C GLU A 78 -24.69 -6.90 3.82
N LEU A 79 -25.55 -7.74 4.40
CA LEU A 79 -25.15 -8.95 5.11
C LEU A 79 -24.52 -9.95 4.14
N LYS A 80 -23.57 -10.76 4.63
CA LYS A 80 -22.84 -11.71 3.79
C LYS A 80 -23.80 -12.77 3.23
N THR A 81 -23.64 -13.08 1.95
CA THR A 81 -24.56 -13.96 1.22
C THR A 81 -24.59 -15.36 1.81
N VAL A 82 -25.81 -15.87 2.07
CA VAL A 82 -26.08 -17.27 2.42
C VAL A 82 -26.53 -18.06 1.19
N GLN A 83 -26.20 -19.35 1.17
CA GLN A 83 -26.54 -20.30 0.10
C GLN A 83 -26.76 -21.71 0.69
N ILE A 84 -27.16 -22.69 -0.14
CA ILE A 84 -27.41 -24.06 0.35
C ILE A 84 -26.13 -24.68 0.91
N MET A 85 -25.02 -24.59 0.15
CA MET A 85 -23.70 -25.07 0.53
C MET A 85 -23.05 -24.08 1.53
N ASP A 86 -22.84 -24.50 2.77
CA ASP A 86 -22.38 -23.63 3.86
C ASP A 86 -21.42 -24.38 4.82
N GLY A 87 -20.92 -23.66 5.83
CA GLY A 87 -20.07 -24.25 6.87
C GLY A 87 -18.83 -24.96 6.30
N GLU A 88 -18.53 -26.14 6.86
CA GLU A 88 -17.38 -26.96 6.45
C GLU A 88 -17.40 -27.35 4.97
N GLU A 89 -18.58 -27.58 4.37
CA GLU A 89 -18.70 -27.96 2.96
C GLU A 89 -18.16 -26.85 2.07
N LEU A 90 -18.64 -25.62 2.29
CA LEU A 90 -18.14 -24.46 1.55
C LEU A 90 -16.69 -24.15 1.88
N ALA A 91 -16.29 -24.18 3.16
CA ALA A 91 -14.94 -23.86 3.59
C ALA A 91 -13.88 -24.73 2.89
N ARG A 92 -14.15 -26.02 2.71
CA ARG A 92 -13.28 -26.97 1.97
C ARG A 92 -13.13 -26.62 0.49
N CYS A 93 -14.07 -25.90 -0.09
CA CYS A 93 -14.03 -25.43 -1.47
C CYS A 93 -13.32 -24.08 -1.64
N VAL A 94 -13.01 -23.36 -0.55
CA VAL A 94 -12.36 -22.05 -0.62
C VAL A 94 -10.84 -22.19 -0.47
N PRO A 95 -10.06 -22.04 -1.55
CA PRO A 95 -8.61 -22.14 -1.45
C PRO A 95 -8.03 -20.99 -0.63
N LYS A 96 -7.10 -21.31 0.29
CA LYS A 96 -6.47 -20.35 1.21
C LYS A 96 -5.01 -20.07 0.84
N PRO A 97 -4.52 -18.83 0.97
CA PRO A 97 -5.26 -17.62 1.32
C PRO A 97 -6.27 -17.23 0.22
N CYS A 98 -7.41 -16.67 0.62
CA CYS A 98 -8.51 -16.35 -0.29
C CYS A 98 -8.70 -14.85 -0.59
N ILE A 99 -7.83 -13.97 -0.07
CA ILE A 99 -7.87 -12.52 -0.32
C ILE A 99 -6.47 -11.98 -0.61
N ALA A 100 -6.35 -11.18 -1.67
CA ALA A 100 -5.17 -10.37 -1.98
C ALA A 100 -5.60 -8.93 -2.31
N ALA A 101 -5.34 -7.97 -1.40
CA ALA A 101 -5.86 -6.60 -1.51
C ALA A 101 -4.79 -5.51 -1.72
N GLU A 102 -3.63 -5.87 -2.28
CA GLU A 102 -2.45 -5.00 -2.32
C GLU A 102 -2.70 -3.68 -3.08
N ASP A 103 -3.40 -3.76 -4.22
CA ASP A 103 -3.84 -2.58 -4.97
C ASP A 103 -5.27 -2.80 -5.48
N GLU A 104 -5.44 -3.63 -6.51
CA GLU A 104 -6.69 -4.35 -6.73
C GLU A 104 -6.94 -5.29 -5.56
N CYS A 105 -8.22 -5.59 -5.35
CA CYS A 105 -8.60 -6.66 -4.45
C CYS A 105 -9.04 -7.86 -5.26
N TYR A 106 -8.41 -8.99 -5.01
CA TYR A 106 -8.83 -10.27 -5.52
C TYR A 106 -9.33 -11.14 -4.38
N ASN A 107 -10.33 -11.96 -4.66
CA ASN A 107 -10.84 -12.93 -3.72
C ASN A 107 -11.40 -14.16 -4.45
N CYS A 108 -11.33 -15.33 -3.82
CA CYS A 108 -11.83 -16.60 -4.39
C CYS A 108 -13.32 -16.85 -4.12
N GLU A 109 -13.82 -16.44 -2.95
CA GLU A 109 -15.21 -16.62 -2.52
C GLU A 109 -15.66 -15.50 -1.56
N TRP A 110 -16.87 -14.97 -1.81
CA TRP A 110 -17.50 -13.88 -1.05
C TRP A 110 -18.64 -14.35 -0.14
N SER A 111 -19.07 -15.60 -0.25
CA SER A 111 -20.13 -16.23 0.53
C SER A 111 -19.67 -16.57 1.95
N THR A 112 -20.63 -16.66 2.87
CA THR A 112 -20.31 -16.93 4.29
C THR A 112 -19.75 -18.34 4.47
N GLU A 113 -18.64 -18.46 5.19
CA GLU A 113 -18.06 -19.76 5.57
C GLU A 113 -18.67 -20.30 6.87
N LEU A 114 -19.52 -19.50 7.52
CA LEU A 114 -20.39 -19.97 8.59
C LEU A 114 -21.54 -20.81 8.02
N THR A 115 -22.15 -21.66 8.84
CA THR A 115 -23.46 -22.23 8.49
C THR A 115 -24.51 -21.12 8.38
N VAL A 116 -25.60 -21.36 7.64
CA VAL A 116 -26.73 -20.43 7.51
C VAL A 116 -27.31 -20.08 8.89
N GLN A 117 -27.36 -21.05 9.81
CA GLN A 117 -27.84 -20.84 11.18
C GLN A 117 -26.88 -19.96 11.99
N GLU A 118 -25.57 -20.20 11.94
CA GLU A 118 -24.59 -19.35 12.62
C GLU A 118 -24.59 -17.93 12.07
N ALA A 119 -24.66 -17.77 10.75
CA ALA A 119 -24.77 -16.45 10.12
C ALA A 119 -26.04 -15.71 10.60
N PHE A 120 -27.19 -16.40 10.63
CA PHE A 120 -28.43 -15.87 11.19
C PHE A 120 -28.24 -15.37 12.64
N GLU A 121 -27.64 -16.19 13.50
CA GLU A 121 -27.40 -15.84 14.89
C GLU A 121 -26.47 -14.65 15.06
N GLU A 122 -25.40 -14.56 14.28
CA GLU A 122 -24.48 -13.42 14.31
C GLU A 122 -25.18 -12.11 13.90
N TYR A 123 -26.11 -12.17 12.94
CA TYR A 123 -26.88 -10.99 12.52
C TYR A 123 -27.88 -10.56 13.61
N VAL A 124 -28.56 -11.49 14.27
CA VAL A 124 -29.45 -11.16 15.39
C VAL A 124 -28.67 -10.61 16.58
N LYS A 125 -27.54 -11.21 16.95
CA LYS A 125 -26.64 -10.70 18.00
C LYS A 125 -26.18 -9.28 17.70
N ALA A 126 -25.72 -9.01 16.47
CA ALA A 126 -25.29 -7.67 16.07
C ALA A 126 -26.43 -6.65 16.14
N TRP A 127 -27.61 -7.01 15.62
CA TRP A 127 -28.81 -6.16 15.68
C TRP A 127 -29.14 -5.79 17.12
N TYR A 128 -29.26 -6.78 18.00
CA TYR A 128 -29.62 -6.58 19.40
C TYR A 128 -28.55 -5.77 20.15
N ALA A 129 -27.27 -6.13 20.00
CA ALA A 129 -26.16 -5.38 20.59
C ALA A 129 -26.17 -3.91 20.17
N LEU A 130 -26.37 -3.62 18.88
CA LEU A 130 -26.42 -2.23 18.39
C LEU A 130 -27.59 -1.46 19.02
N LYS A 131 -28.78 -2.05 19.18
CA LYS A 131 -29.92 -1.40 19.86
C LYS A 131 -29.59 -1.08 21.32
N LEU A 132 -28.90 -1.97 22.04
CA LEU A 132 -28.46 -1.71 23.42
C LEU A 132 -27.40 -0.61 23.48
N LEU A 133 -26.35 -0.73 22.67
CA LEU A 133 -25.16 0.13 22.74
C LEU A 133 -25.46 1.57 22.27
N THR A 134 -26.31 1.72 21.24
CA THR A 134 -26.74 3.04 20.75
C THR A 134 -27.53 3.79 21.80
N ARG A 135 -28.48 3.10 22.46
CA ARG A 135 -29.25 3.64 23.57
C ARG A 135 -28.36 3.97 24.77
N ALA A 136 -27.50 3.03 25.17
CA ALA A 136 -26.71 3.15 26.38
C ALA A 136 -25.62 4.21 26.30
N PHE A 137 -24.98 4.33 25.13
CA PHE A 137 -23.76 5.13 24.98
C PHE A 137 -23.87 6.27 23.96
N GLY A 138 -25.07 6.51 23.42
CA GLY A 138 -25.34 7.62 22.51
C GLY A 138 -24.54 7.55 21.22
N TRP A 139 -24.42 6.36 20.63
CA TRP A 139 -23.69 6.17 19.36
C TRP A 139 -24.51 6.56 18.11
N GLY A 140 -25.79 6.83 18.29
CA GLY A 140 -26.75 7.15 17.24
C GLY A 140 -28.16 6.81 17.70
N ASP A 141 -29.12 6.89 16.79
CA ASP A 141 -30.50 6.46 16.99
C ASP A 141 -30.60 4.92 16.88
N PRO A 142 -31.24 4.22 17.84
CA PRO A 142 -31.46 2.78 17.74
C PRO A 142 -32.24 2.36 16.47
N GLY A 143 -33.07 3.22 15.89
CA GLY A 143 -33.77 3.01 14.62
C GLY A 143 -33.06 3.61 13.40
N GLY A 144 -31.83 4.11 13.55
CA GLY A 144 -31.11 4.89 12.54
C GLY A 144 -30.25 4.07 11.56
N PHE A 145 -30.41 2.75 11.51
CA PHE A 145 -29.62 1.86 10.66
C PHE A 145 -30.45 0.72 10.09
N ILE A 146 -29.99 0.15 8.97
CA ILE A 146 -30.68 -0.86 8.18
C ILE A 146 -29.74 -2.04 7.90
N PHE A 147 -30.21 -3.25 8.17
CA PHE A 147 -29.63 -4.48 7.63
C PHE A 147 -30.38 -4.89 6.37
N ASN A 148 -29.63 -5.31 5.36
CA ASN A 148 -30.12 -5.82 4.09
C ASN A 148 -29.55 -7.21 3.90
N MET A 149 -30.40 -8.23 3.99
CA MET A 149 -29.99 -9.62 3.87
C MET A 149 -29.53 -9.93 2.44
N SER A 150 -28.70 -10.96 2.25
CA SER A 150 -28.23 -11.37 0.93
C SER A 150 -28.37 -12.88 0.77
N VAL A 151 -28.95 -13.30 -0.35
CA VAL A 151 -29.11 -14.72 -0.72
C VAL A 151 -28.59 -14.93 -2.14
N GLY A 152 -28.02 -16.12 -2.39
CA GLY A 152 -27.51 -16.47 -3.71
C GLY A 152 -27.65 -17.96 -3.99
N TYR A 153 -28.67 -18.33 -4.76
CA TYR A 153 -28.87 -19.67 -5.31
C TYR A 153 -29.95 -19.63 -6.42
N ASP A 154 -30.25 -20.77 -7.02
CA ASP A 154 -31.44 -20.93 -7.87
C ASP A 154 -32.76 -20.81 -7.06
N PHE A 155 -33.89 -20.78 -7.77
CA PHE A 155 -35.21 -20.66 -7.15
C PHE A 155 -35.50 -21.81 -6.17
N ALA A 156 -35.08 -23.03 -6.48
CA ALA A 156 -35.32 -24.18 -5.62
C ALA A 156 -34.55 -24.05 -4.29
N GLY A 157 -33.32 -23.54 -4.33
CA GLY A 157 -32.55 -23.27 -3.12
C GLY A 157 -33.06 -22.10 -2.30
N ILE A 158 -33.46 -21.00 -2.96
CA ILE A 158 -34.03 -19.85 -2.25
C ILE A 158 -35.36 -20.19 -1.58
N THR A 159 -36.12 -21.12 -2.16
CA THR A 159 -37.38 -21.63 -1.58
C THR A 159 -37.21 -22.87 -0.71
N SER A 160 -35.96 -23.32 -0.48
CA SER A 160 -35.69 -24.43 0.44
C SER A 160 -35.99 -24.02 1.88
N GLU A 161 -36.39 -24.98 2.71
CA GLU A 161 -36.70 -24.74 4.14
C GLU A 161 -35.54 -24.04 4.87
N LYS A 162 -34.30 -24.40 4.53
CA LYS A 162 -33.08 -23.83 5.14
C LYS A 162 -32.97 -22.32 4.90
N ILE A 163 -33.12 -21.88 3.65
CA ILE A 163 -33.03 -20.46 3.29
C ILE A 163 -34.31 -19.71 3.65
N ASP A 164 -35.46 -20.36 3.54
CA ASP A 164 -36.75 -19.80 3.95
C ASP A 164 -36.75 -19.43 5.43
N ARG A 165 -36.28 -20.34 6.30
CA ARG A 165 -36.14 -20.10 7.74
C ARG A 165 -35.21 -18.93 8.05
N PHE A 166 -34.11 -18.78 7.29
CA PHE A 166 -33.21 -17.63 7.41
C PHE A 166 -33.92 -16.32 7.06
N ILE A 167 -34.64 -16.29 5.92
CA ILE A 167 -35.38 -15.11 5.48
C ILE A 167 -36.46 -14.74 6.50
N GLU A 168 -37.33 -15.68 6.87
CA GLU A 168 -38.43 -15.43 7.81
C GLU A 168 -37.92 -15.08 9.21
N GLY A 169 -36.87 -15.75 9.68
CA GLY A 169 -36.26 -15.44 10.98
C GLY A 169 -35.64 -14.04 11.04
N LEU A 170 -35.08 -13.53 9.95
CA LEU A 170 -34.59 -12.13 9.92
C LEU A 170 -35.71 -11.12 9.68
N ARG A 171 -36.83 -11.53 9.07
CA ARG A 171 -38.03 -10.69 9.00
C ARG A 171 -38.64 -10.49 10.38
N ASP A 172 -38.64 -11.50 11.23
CA ASP A 172 -39.08 -11.42 12.62
C ASP A 172 -38.29 -12.41 13.50
N ALA A 173 -37.37 -11.88 14.31
CA ALA A 173 -36.53 -12.69 15.19
C ALA A 173 -37.16 -12.96 16.57
N SER A 174 -38.37 -12.44 16.85
CA SER A 174 -38.96 -12.42 18.20
C SER A 174 -39.05 -13.79 18.85
N ALA A 175 -39.41 -14.83 18.09
CA ALA A 175 -39.56 -16.19 18.58
C ALA A 175 -38.25 -17.01 18.60
N THR A 176 -37.12 -16.42 18.21
CA THR A 176 -35.87 -17.17 18.02
C THR A 176 -35.06 -17.31 19.32
N PRO A 177 -34.39 -18.46 19.56
CA PRO A 177 -33.59 -18.66 20.77
C PRO A 177 -32.49 -17.61 20.97
N VAL A 178 -31.88 -17.16 19.88
CA VAL A 178 -30.80 -16.15 19.92
C VAL A 178 -31.32 -14.77 20.32
N PHE A 179 -32.51 -14.36 19.86
CA PHE A 179 -33.09 -13.09 20.28
C PHE A 179 -33.46 -13.12 21.77
N GLN A 180 -34.04 -14.23 22.23
CA GLN A 180 -34.40 -14.43 23.63
C GLN A 180 -33.18 -14.52 24.54
N SER A 181 -32.08 -15.14 24.10
CA SER A 181 -30.83 -15.18 24.88
C SER A 181 -30.16 -13.81 24.98
N CYS A 182 -30.19 -13.01 23.91
CA CYS A 182 -29.71 -11.62 23.94
C CYS A 182 -30.54 -10.77 24.91
N ARG A 183 -31.86 -10.94 24.91
CA ARG A 183 -32.79 -10.29 25.84
C ARG A 183 -32.50 -10.68 27.29
N ALA A 184 -32.45 -11.98 27.59
CA ALA A 184 -32.18 -12.48 28.93
C ALA A 184 -30.82 -11.99 29.47
N TRP A 185 -29.81 -11.94 28.60
CA TRP A 185 -28.53 -11.33 28.96
C TRP A 185 -28.69 -9.85 29.31
N ALA A 186 -29.40 -9.07 28.49
CA ALA A 186 -29.60 -7.64 28.72
C ALA A 186 -30.38 -7.36 30.02
N GLU A 187 -31.40 -8.16 30.33
CA GLU A 187 -32.15 -8.09 31.58
C GLU A 187 -31.26 -8.33 32.81
N ALA A 188 -30.29 -9.23 32.70
CA ALA A 188 -29.35 -9.56 33.78
C ALA A 188 -28.22 -8.52 33.97
N HIS A 189 -28.00 -7.61 33.01
CA HIS A 189 -26.88 -6.65 33.02
C HIS A 189 -27.34 -5.19 32.81
N LEU A 190 -28.56 -4.85 33.28
CA LEU A 190 -29.11 -3.49 33.17
C LEU A 190 -28.23 -2.43 33.87
N ASP A 191 -27.50 -2.81 34.92
CA ASP A 191 -26.57 -1.95 35.66
C ASP A 191 -25.35 -1.53 34.82
N GLU A 192 -24.99 -2.32 33.80
CA GLU A 192 -23.91 -2.00 32.86
C GLU A 192 -24.38 -1.18 31.64
N LEU A 193 -25.69 -0.99 31.48
CA LEU A 193 -26.34 -0.38 30.30
C LEU A 193 -27.13 0.89 30.68
N PRO A 194 -26.47 2.04 30.90
CA PRO A 194 -27.14 3.25 31.37
C PRO A 194 -28.23 3.71 30.39
N GLY A 195 -29.46 3.92 30.87
CA GLY A 195 -30.58 4.38 30.03
C GLY A 195 -31.31 3.28 29.25
N VAL A 196 -30.93 2.02 29.47
CA VAL A 196 -31.68 0.82 29.09
C VAL A 196 -32.47 0.36 30.33
N ASP A 197 -33.77 0.13 30.17
CA ASP A 197 -34.65 -0.43 31.20
C ASP A 197 -35.51 -1.55 30.61
N ALA A 198 -36.27 -2.25 31.45
CA ALA A 198 -37.13 -3.36 31.01
C ALA A 198 -38.14 -2.93 29.93
N ALA A 199 -38.69 -1.71 30.03
CA ALA A 199 -39.63 -1.18 29.05
C ALA A 199 -38.96 -0.95 27.68
N TYR A 200 -37.71 -0.47 27.66
CA TYR A 200 -36.93 -0.37 26.44
C TYR A 200 -36.63 -1.75 25.85
N LEU A 201 -36.25 -2.74 26.67
CA LEU A 201 -36.00 -4.11 26.20
C LEU A 201 -37.24 -4.73 25.54
N ASP A 202 -38.42 -4.54 26.13
CA ASP A 202 -39.70 -4.97 25.55
C ASP A 202 -40.03 -4.25 24.23
N GLY A 203 -39.50 -3.04 24.04
CA GLY A 203 -39.68 -2.23 22.84
C GLY A 203 -38.61 -2.41 21.76
N ILE A 204 -37.61 -3.29 21.95
CA ILE A 204 -36.61 -3.57 20.91
C ILE A 204 -37.28 -4.27 19.74
N ASP A 205 -37.22 -3.62 18.58
CA ASP A 205 -37.80 -4.13 17.34
C ASP A 205 -37.18 -5.50 16.94
N PRO A 206 -37.98 -6.58 16.86
CA PRO A 206 -37.51 -7.88 16.43
C PRO A 206 -37.37 -8.03 14.90
N HIS A 207 -37.82 -7.05 14.10
CA HIS A 207 -37.76 -7.12 12.64
C HIS A 207 -36.37 -6.68 12.13
N VAL A 208 -35.44 -7.63 12.05
CA VAL A 208 -34.03 -7.36 11.74
C VAL A 208 -33.84 -6.85 10.29
N CYS A 209 -34.61 -7.37 9.33
CA CYS A 209 -34.49 -7.03 7.92
C CYS A 209 -35.84 -6.96 7.22
N ALA A 210 -36.09 -5.84 6.52
CA ALA A 210 -37.21 -5.67 5.58
C ALA A 210 -36.76 -5.69 4.10
N SER A 211 -35.46 -5.88 3.86
CA SER A 211 -34.86 -5.78 2.52
C SER A 211 -33.87 -6.90 2.24
N ILE A 212 -33.74 -7.23 0.96
CA ILE A 212 -32.92 -8.33 0.45
C ILE A 212 -32.18 -7.96 -0.83
N THR A 213 -30.94 -8.42 -0.96
CA THR A 213 -30.18 -8.42 -2.21
C THR A 213 -30.09 -9.83 -2.76
N LEU A 214 -30.56 -10.01 -3.99
CA LEU A 214 -30.38 -11.24 -4.76
C LEU A 214 -29.01 -11.20 -5.44
N SER A 215 -28.10 -12.06 -4.98
CA SER A 215 -26.82 -12.33 -5.63
C SER A 215 -27.03 -13.40 -6.71
N THR A 216 -26.92 -13.01 -7.98
CA THR A 216 -27.09 -13.92 -9.11
C THR A 216 -25.79 -14.68 -9.40
N LEU A 217 -25.88 -15.99 -9.60
CA LEU A 217 -24.76 -16.81 -10.09
C LEU A 217 -24.39 -16.41 -11.52
N HIS A 218 -23.12 -16.57 -11.89
CA HIS A 218 -22.68 -16.39 -13.28
C HIS A 218 -23.44 -17.36 -14.18
N GLY A 219 -23.86 -16.87 -15.36
CA GLY A 219 -24.69 -17.64 -16.30
C GLY A 219 -26.15 -17.86 -15.86
N CYS A 220 -26.63 -17.26 -14.77
CA CYS A 220 -28.02 -17.42 -14.32
C CYS A 220 -29.01 -16.87 -15.38
N PRO A 221 -29.96 -17.68 -15.88
CA PRO A 221 -30.89 -17.24 -16.91
C PRO A 221 -31.75 -16.05 -16.45
N PRO A 222 -32.04 -15.07 -17.33
CA PRO A 222 -32.87 -13.92 -16.97
C PRO A 222 -34.23 -14.29 -16.39
N GLN A 223 -34.85 -15.37 -16.89
CA GLN A 223 -36.15 -15.84 -16.41
C GLN A 223 -36.07 -16.36 -14.96
N GLU A 224 -34.94 -16.96 -14.58
CA GLU A 224 -34.72 -17.46 -13.22
C GLU A 224 -34.51 -16.29 -12.26
N ILE A 225 -33.70 -15.29 -12.65
CA ILE A 225 -33.52 -14.03 -11.91
C ILE A 225 -34.87 -13.36 -11.67
N GLU A 226 -35.68 -13.22 -12.72
CA GLU A 226 -37.01 -12.60 -12.64
C GLU A 226 -37.95 -13.39 -11.73
N ARG A 227 -37.95 -14.72 -11.84
CA ARG A 227 -38.80 -15.60 -11.02
C ARG A 227 -38.48 -15.46 -9.53
N ILE A 228 -37.19 -15.48 -9.18
CA ILE A 228 -36.74 -15.30 -7.79
C ILE A 228 -37.10 -13.90 -7.30
N ALA A 229 -36.75 -12.86 -8.05
CA ALA A 229 -37.04 -11.48 -7.64
C ALA A 229 -38.54 -11.24 -7.48
N SER A 230 -39.37 -11.81 -8.36
CA SER A 230 -40.83 -11.73 -8.26
C SER A 230 -41.33 -12.43 -7.00
N TYR A 231 -40.81 -13.61 -6.65
CA TYR A 231 -41.15 -14.30 -5.40
C TYR A 231 -40.79 -13.48 -4.15
N LEU A 232 -39.60 -12.86 -4.13
CA LEU A 232 -39.18 -12.01 -3.01
C LEU A 232 -40.08 -10.76 -2.86
N ILE A 233 -40.54 -10.20 -3.97
CA ILE A 233 -41.43 -9.03 -4.00
C ILE A 233 -42.88 -9.41 -3.64
N GLU A 234 -43.45 -10.40 -4.31
CA GLU A 234 -44.88 -10.72 -4.24
C GLU A 234 -45.22 -11.57 -3.01
N THR A 235 -44.42 -12.60 -2.75
CA THR A 235 -44.68 -13.59 -1.69
C THR A 235 -44.04 -13.17 -0.39
N LYS A 236 -42.75 -12.81 -0.40
CA LYS A 236 -42.02 -12.40 0.81
C LYS A 236 -42.27 -10.95 1.20
N LYS A 237 -42.78 -10.11 0.29
CA LYS A 237 -43.04 -8.68 0.52
C LYS A 237 -41.77 -7.93 0.98
N LEU A 238 -40.64 -8.22 0.37
CA LEU A 238 -39.35 -7.60 0.69
C LEU A 238 -38.96 -6.52 -0.32
N HIS A 239 -38.37 -5.43 0.17
CA HIS A 239 -37.65 -4.49 -0.70
C HIS A 239 -36.45 -5.21 -1.32
N THR A 240 -36.34 -5.20 -2.65
CA THR A 240 -35.45 -6.11 -3.36
C THR A 240 -34.44 -5.35 -4.23
N PHE A 241 -33.15 -5.63 -4.01
CA PHE A 241 -32.08 -5.31 -4.95
C PHE A 241 -31.69 -6.55 -5.75
N VAL A 242 -31.45 -6.40 -7.05
CA VAL A 242 -30.82 -7.45 -7.88
C VAL A 242 -29.40 -7.03 -8.22
N LYS A 243 -28.42 -7.91 -7.95
CA LYS A 243 -27.02 -7.68 -8.31
C LYS A 243 -26.86 -7.64 -9.83
N CYS A 244 -26.12 -6.65 -10.32
CA CYS A 244 -25.80 -6.49 -11.73
C CYS A 244 -24.28 -6.36 -11.89
N ASN A 245 -23.69 -7.28 -12.65
CA ASN A 245 -22.26 -7.37 -12.88
C ASN A 245 -21.81 -6.51 -14.08
N PRO A 246 -20.55 -6.03 -14.11
CA PRO A 246 -20.04 -5.21 -15.21
C PRO A 246 -19.94 -5.95 -16.55
N THR A 247 -20.10 -7.28 -16.56
CA THR A 247 -20.17 -8.10 -17.77
C THR A 247 -21.23 -7.60 -18.76
N ILE A 248 -22.30 -6.97 -18.26
CA ILE A 248 -23.34 -6.32 -19.08
C ILE A 248 -22.81 -5.19 -20.00
N LEU A 249 -21.59 -4.69 -19.77
CA LEU A 249 -20.97 -3.64 -20.59
C LEU A 249 -20.40 -4.16 -21.92
N GLY A 250 -20.13 -5.47 -22.00
CA GLY A 250 -19.47 -6.14 -23.12
C GLY A 250 -17.94 -6.20 -23.00
N TYR A 251 -17.36 -7.29 -23.48
CA TYR A 251 -15.92 -7.60 -23.38
C TYR A 251 -15.04 -6.47 -23.93
N ASP A 252 -15.31 -6.03 -25.16
CA ASP A 252 -14.55 -4.99 -25.85
C ASP A 252 -14.49 -3.68 -25.07
N PHE A 253 -15.59 -3.31 -24.39
CA PHE A 253 -15.61 -2.09 -23.59
C PHE A 253 -14.74 -2.26 -22.34
N ALA A 254 -14.90 -3.37 -21.63
CA ALA A 254 -14.14 -3.64 -20.41
C ALA A 254 -12.63 -3.73 -20.71
N ARG A 255 -12.24 -4.50 -21.73
CA ARG A 255 -10.85 -4.68 -22.15
C ARG A 255 -10.19 -3.35 -22.54
N ARG A 256 -10.80 -2.59 -23.47
CA ARG A 256 -10.27 -1.27 -23.88
C ARG A 256 -10.13 -0.29 -22.72
N THR A 257 -11.10 -0.29 -21.79
CA THR A 257 -11.07 0.64 -20.63
C THR A 257 -9.95 0.28 -19.67
N LEU A 258 -9.79 -1.00 -19.35
CA LEU A 258 -8.73 -1.47 -18.46
C LEU A 258 -7.34 -1.30 -19.09
N ASP A 259 -7.18 -1.57 -20.38
CA ASP A 259 -5.91 -1.34 -21.10
C ASP A 259 -5.49 0.13 -21.09
N ALA A 260 -6.44 1.03 -21.36
CA ALA A 260 -6.18 2.48 -21.38
C ALA A 260 -5.74 3.02 -20.01
N LEU A 261 -6.12 2.34 -18.93
CA LEU A 261 -5.76 2.69 -17.55
C LEU A 261 -4.53 1.91 -17.03
N GLY A 262 -3.89 1.08 -17.86
CA GLY A 262 -2.68 0.32 -17.51
C GLY A 262 -2.93 -1.01 -16.79
N TYR A 263 -4.15 -1.52 -16.83
CA TYR A 263 -4.55 -2.84 -16.30
C TYR A 263 -4.50 -3.94 -17.38
N ASP A 264 -3.56 -3.83 -18.33
CA ASP A 264 -3.35 -4.75 -19.46
C ASP A 264 -2.99 -6.18 -19.04
N TYR A 265 -2.50 -6.36 -17.82
CA TYR A 265 -2.15 -7.64 -17.23
C TYR A 265 -3.32 -8.39 -16.60
N ILE A 266 -4.48 -7.73 -16.40
CA ILE A 266 -5.65 -8.40 -15.82
C ILE A 266 -6.26 -9.29 -16.90
N ALA A 267 -6.21 -10.61 -16.68
CA ALA A 267 -6.66 -11.60 -17.64
C ALA A 267 -8.14 -11.92 -17.46
N PHE A 268 -8.90 -11.89 -18.56
CA PHE A 268 -10.27 -12.36 -18.69
C PHE A 268 -10.58 -12.50 -20.18
N ASP A 269 -11.52 -13.37 -20.52
CA ASP A 269 -12.03 -13.57 -21.89
C ASP A 269 -13.50 -13.12 -22.02
N ASP A 270 -14.15 -13.50 -23.12
CA ASP A 270 -15.54 -13.15 -23.41
C ASP A 270 -16.56 -14.16 -22.88
N HIS A 271 -16.15 -15.26 -22.24
CA HIS A 271 -17.03 -16.33 -21.76
C HIS A 271 -18.11 -15.80 -20.81
N HIS A 272 -17.70 -15.19 -19.69
CA HIS A 272 -18.61 -14.58 -18.72
C HIS A 272 -19.48 -13.47 -19.34
N PHE A 273 -18.96 -12.74 -20.33
CA PHE A 273 -19.70 -11.68 -21.01
C PHE A 273 -20.82 -12.21 -21.90
N ASN A 274 -20.65 -13.42 -22.45
CA ASN A 274 -21.63 -14.06 -23.33
C ASN A 274 -22.69 -14.83 -22.54
N GLU A 275 -22.34 -15.36 -21.36
CA GLU A 275 -23.24 -16.19 -20.54
C GLU A 275 -24.04 -15.40 -19.50
N ASP A 276 -23.47 -14.33 -18.93
CA ASP A 276 -24.16 -13.51 -17.94
C ASP A 276 -25.37 -12.77 -18.53
N LEU A 277 -26.14 -12.13 -17.63
CA LEU A 277 -27.30 -11.31 -17.98
C LEU A 277 -26.96 -10.24 -19.03
N GLN A 278 -27.58 -10.37 -20.20
CA GLN A 278 -27.39 -9.46 -21.34
C GLN A 278 -28.25 -8.21 -21.23
N TYR A 279 -27.75 -7.06 -21.70
CA TYR A 279 -28.45 -5.77 -21.61
C TYR A 279 -29.85 -5.79 -22.26
N ARG A 280 -29.99 -6.51 -23.38
CA ARG A 280 -31.26 -6.66 -24.13
C ARG A 280 -32.35 -7.37 -23.31
N ASP A 281 -31.96 -8.28 -22.42
CA ASP A 281 -32.85 -9.10 -21.60
C ASP A 281 -33.07 -8.45 -20.22
N ALA A 282 -32.02 -7.82 -19.68
CA ALA A 282 -32.02 -7.13 -18.40
C ALA A 282 -33.02 -5.97 -18.33
N VAL A 283 -33.00 -5.07 -19.33
CA VAL A 283 -33.80 -3.83 -19.28
C VAL A 283 -35.31 -4.11 -19.24
N PRO A 284 -35.89 -4.98 -20.10
CA PRO A 284 -37.30 -5.33 -20.00
C PRO A 284 -37.67 -5.99 -18.67
N MET A 285 -36.83 -6.90 -18.18
CA MET A 285 -37.02 -7.57 -16.88
C MET A 285 -37.05 -6.58 -15.72
N PHE A 286 -36.07 -5.67 -15.65
CA PHE A 286 -36.03 -4.64 -14.61
C PHE A 286 -37.22 -3.68 -14.66
N LYS A 287 -37.74 -3.34 -15.87
CA LYS A 287 -38.97 -2.54 -16.01
C LYS A 287 -40.19 -3.27 -15.45
N ARG A 288 -40.29 -4.60 -15.62
CA ARG A 288 -41.37 -5.43 -15.05
C ARG A 288 -41.25 -5.53 -13.53
N LEU A 289 -40.06 -5.85 -13.00
CA LEU A 289 -39.81 -5.93 -11.57
C LEU A 289 -40.03 -4.59 -10.85
N LEU A 290 -39.69 -3.47 -11.49
CA LEU A 290 -39.96 -2.14 -10.95
C LEU A 290 -41.46 -1.88 -10.78
N ARG A 291 -42.27 -2.24 -11.78
CA ARG A 291 -43.74 -2.15 -11.70
C ARG A 291 -44.29 -3.10 -10.65
N LEU A 292 -43.79 -4.34 -10.63
CA LEU A 292 -44.23 -5.36 -9.69
C LEU A 292 -44.00 -4.93 -8.23
N ALA A 293 -42.85 -4.33 -7.94
CA ALA A 293 -42.58 -3.79 -6.61
C ALA A 293 -43.55 -2.66 -6.23
N GLN A 294 -43.86 -1.76 -7.17
CA GLN A 294 -44.86 -0.70 -6.96
C GLN A 294 -46.24 -1.28 -6.65
N ASP A 295 -46.69 -2.27 -7.42
CA ASP A 295 -47.99 -2.94 -7.24
C ASP A 295 -48.07 -3.69 -5.89
N ASN A 296 -46.93 -4.06 -5.31
CA ASN A 296 -46.82 -4.77 -4.03
C ASN A 296 -46.45 -3.87 -2.84
N GLY A 297 -46.31 -2.55 -3.04
CA GLY A 297 -45.98 -1.60 -1.97
C GLY A 297 -44.54 -1.71 -1.45
N VAL A 298 -43.63 -2.32 -2.21
CA VAL A 298 -42.20 -2.44 -1.87
C VAL A 298 -41.34 -1.72 -2.91
N SER A 299 -40.03 -1.71 -2.71
CA SER A 299 -39.08 -1.04 -3.60
C SER A 299 -38.24 -2.05 -4.37
N PHE A 300 -37.94 -1.72 -5.62
CA PHE A 300 -36.99 -2.44 -6.46
C PHE A 300 -35.83 -1.53 -6.87
N GLY A 301 -34.64 -2.09 -6.91
CA GLY A 301 -33.45 -1.41 -7.42
C GLY A 301 -32.37 -2.37 -7.88
N LEU A 302 -31.25 -1.82 -8.33
CA LEU A 302 -30.08 -2.61 -8.72
C LEU A 302 -28.92 -2.40 -7.77
N LYS A 303 -28.21 -3.50 -7.49
CA LYS A 303 -26.93 -3.50 -6.80
C LYS A 303 -25.79 -3.53 -7.81
N LEU A 304 -25.10 -2.42 -7.99
CA LEU A 304 -24.01 -2.28 -8.95
C LEU A 304 -22.69 -2.77 -8.35
N SER A 305 -22.12 -3.76 -9.05
CA SER A 305 -21.24 -4.81 -8.52
C SER A 305 -20.12 -4.38 -7.58
N ASN A 306 -19.85 -5.27 -6.63
CA ASN A 306 -18.65 -5.34 -5.79
C ASN A 306 -17.53 -6.20 -6.41
N THR A 307 -17.79 -6.97 -7.47
CA THR A 307 -16.85 -7.93 -8.08
C THR A 307 -16.88 -7.96 -9.61
N PHE A 308 -15.78 -8.41 -10.22
CA PHE A 308 -15.63 -8.68 -11.65
C PHE A 308 -14.77 -9.93 -11.86
N PRO A 309 -15.26 -10.98 -12.56
CA PRO A 309 -14.53 -12.24 -12.71
C PRO A 309 -13.28 -12.06 -13.59
N VAL A 310 -12.17 -12.68 -13.17
CA VAL A 310 -10.87 -12.65 -13.87
C VAL A 310 -10.12 -13.96 -13.65
N ASP A 311 -9.19 -14.28 -14.55
CA ASP A 311 -8.33 -15.46 -14.46
C ASP A 311 -7.15 -15.23 -13.52
N VAL A 312 -6.73 -16.29 -12.83
CA VAL A 312 -5.46 -16.34 -12.11
C VAL A 312 -4.33 -16.71 -13.06
N LYS A 313 -3.62 -15.72 -13.60
CA LYS A 313 -2.43 -15.93 -14.46
C LYS A 313 -1.10 -15.61 -13.78
N ARG A 314 -1.09 -14.94 -12.63
CA ARG A 314 0.14 -14.53 -11.93
C ARG A 314 0.29 -15.18 -10.56
N ARG A 315 -0.53 -16.21 -10.27
CA ARG A 315 -0.55 -16.95 -8.99
C ARG A 315 -0.87 -16.03 -7.80
N GLU A 316 -1.75 -15.06 -8.02
CA GLU A 316 -2.21 -14.12 -7.00
C GLU A 316 -2.89 -14.85 -5.84
N LEU A 317 -3.70 -15.86 -6.16
CA LEU A 317 -4.43 -16.71 -5.24
C LEU A 317 -4.33 -18.18 -5.70
N PRO A 318 -4.57 -19.17 -4.83
CA PRO A 318 -4.47 -20.59 -5.17
C PRO A 318 -5.75 -21.11 -5.86
N SER A 319 -6.23 -20.42 -6.89
CA SER A 319 -7.41 -20.77 -7.69
C SER A 319 -7.13 -20.62 -9.19
N GLU A 320 -8.05 -21.07 -10.04
CA GLU A 320 -7.98 -20.84 -11.50
C GLU A 320 -8.64 -19.51 -11.90
N GLU A 321 -9.73 -19.15 -11.21
CA GLU A 321 -10.45 -17.89 -11.36
C GLU A 321 -10.53 -17.15 -10.02
N MET A 322 -10.73 -15.84 -10.08
CA MET A 322 -10.90 -14.98 -8.91
C MET A 322 -11.77 -13.75 -9.23
N TYR A 323 -12.23 -13.07 -8.20
CA TYR A 323 -13.09 -11.89 -8.31
C TYR A 323 -12.32 -10.61 -8.00
N MET A 324 -12.14 -9.77 -9.02
CA MET A 324 -11.54 -8.45 -8.91
C MET A 324 -12.52 -7.43 -8.31
N SER A 325 -12.03 -6.61 -7.38
CA SER A 325 -12.70 -5.45 -6.80
C SER A 325 -11.71 -4.30 -6.64
N GLY A 326 -12.14 -3.23 -5.96
CA GLY A 326 -11.34 -2.06 -5.69
C GLY A 326 -11.27 -1.11 -6.87
N ARG A 327 -10.18 -0.34 -6.94
CA ARG A 327 -10.05 0.83 -7.81
C ARG A 327 -10.24 0.50 -9.29
N ALA A 328 -9.68 -0.61 -9.77
CA ALA A 328 -9.83 -1.08 -11.14
C ALA A 328 -11.30 -1.32 -11.56
N LEU A 329 -12.19 -1.57 -10.60
CA LEU A 329 -13.61 -1.81 -10.85
C LEU A 329 -14.41 -0.51 -11.01
N TYR A 330 -13.97 0.61 -10.43
CA TYR A 330 -14.73 1.87 -10.44
C TYR A 330 -15.09 2.37 -11.85
N PRO A 331 -14.16 2.43 -12.82
CA PRO A 331 -14.45 2.90 -14.19
C PRO A 331 -15.51 2.07 -14.91
N LEU A 332 -15.57 0.75 -14.64
CA LEU A 332 -16.58 -0.13 -15.21
C LEU A 332 -17.93 0.07 -14.50
N THR A 333 -17.96 0.06 -13.17
CA THR A 333 -19.22 0.16 -12.42
C THR A 333 -19.89 1.53 -12.58
N ILE A 334 -19.12 2.63 -12.67
CA ILE A 334 -19.70 3.97 -12.93
C ILE A 334 -20.24 4.10 -14.36
N GLU A 335 -19.63 3.44 -15.34
CA GLU A 335 -20.18 3.36 -16.69
C GLU A 335 -21.51 2.58 -16.71
N MET A 336 -21.59 1.48 -15.95
CA MET A 336 -22.84 0.73 -15.80
C MET A 336 -23.94 1.61 -15.17
N ALA A 337 -23.60 2.37 -14.13
CA ALA A 337 -24.51 3.36 -13.54
C ALA A 337 -24.95 4.41 -14.57
N ARG A 338 -24.04 4.87 -15.45
CA ARG A 338 -24.36 5.83 -16.53
C ARG A 338 -25.36 5.26 -17.53
N ARG A 339 -25.14 4.04 -18.02
CA ARG A 339 -26.03 3.39 -19.00
C ARG A 339 -27.41 3.12 -18.42
N LEU A 340 -27.47 2.59 -17.19
CA LEU A 340 -28.73 2.27 -16.52
C LEU A 340 -29.50 3.53 -16.12
N SER A 341 -28.83 4.53 -15.53
CA SER A 341 -29.51 5.80 -15.21
C SER A 341 -30.10 6.47 -16.45
N ARG A 342 -29.41 6.43 -17.61
CA ARG A 342 -29.95 6.94 -18.87
C ARG A 342 -31.17 6.17 -19.37
N GLU A 343 -31.15 4.84 -19.29
CA GLU A 343 -32.24 3.98 -19.78
C GLU A 343 -33.52 4.09 -18.94
N PHE A 344 -33.38 4.44 -17.66
CA PHE A 344 -34.50 4.55 -16.72
C PHE A 344 -34.84 6.01 -16.35
N ASP A 345 -34.30 7.00 -17.08
CA ASP A 345 -34.46 8.43 -16.80
C ASP A 345 -34.17 8.80 -15.33
N GLY A 346 -33.17 8.15 -14.74
CA GLY A 346 -32.78 8.32 -13.33
C GLY A 346 -33.73 7.70 -12.30
N LYS A 347 -34.86 7.11 -12.70
CA LYS A 347 -35.90 6.63 -11.75
C LYS A 347 -35.52 5.35 -11.02
N LEU A 348 -34.64 4.54 -11.61
CA LEU A 348 -34.20 3.28 -11.02
C LEU A 348 -33.21 3.54 -9.89
N ARG A 349 -33.52 3.06 -8.68
CA ARG A 349 -32.60 3.17 -7.54
C ARG A 349 -31.38 2.29 -7.73
N LEU A 350 -30.20 2.86 -7.48
CA LEU A 350 -28.92 2.18 -7.62
C LEU A 350 -28.20 2.14 -6.27
N SER A 351 -27.92 0.94 -5.76
CA SER A 351 -26.87 0.71 -4.78
C SER A 351 -25.53 0.50 -5.51
N PHE A 352 -24.41 0.92 -4.93
CA PHE A 352 -23.12 0.93 -5.62
C PHE A 352 -21.99 0.45 -4.73
N SER A 353 -21.09 -0.39 -5.25
CA SER A 353 -19.93 -0.90 -4.49
C SER A 353 -18.57 -0.84 -5.20
N GLY A 354 -18.55 -0.73 -6.53
CA GLY A 354 -17.32 -0.85 -7.32
C GLY A 354 -16.27 0.24 -7.07
N GLY A 355 -15.24 -0.03 -6.27
CA GLY A 355 -14.06 0.84 -6.13
C GLY A 355 -14.30 2.18 -5.42
N ILE A 356 -15.23 2.21 -4.44
CA ILE A 356 -15.50 3.42 -3.65
C ILE A 356 -14.47 3.63 -2.54
N ASP A 357 -14.07 4.89 -2.37
CA ASP A 357 -13.23 5.40 -1.30
C ASP A 357 -13.63 6.84 -0.91
N ARG A 358 -12.80 7.49 -0.09
CA ARG A 358 -13.03 8.85 0.38
C ARG A 358 -13.11 9.88 -0.76
N PHE A 359 -12.46 9.65 -1.89
CA PHE A 359 -12.33 10.63 -2.96
C PHE A 359 -13.52 10.65 -3.92
N ASN A 360 -14.29 9.57 -4.00
CA ASN A 360 -15.41 9.45 -4.94
C ASN A 360 -16.78 9.23 -4.26
N ILE A 361 -16.84 8.93 -2.95
CA ILE A 361 -18.10 8.65 -2.26
C ILE A 361 -19.09 9.84 -2.24
N VAL A 362 -18.59 11.05 -1.98
CA VAL A 362 -19.44 12.25 -1.90
C VAL A 362 -20.00 12.63 -3.29
N PRO A 363 -19.17 12.75 -4.35
CA PRO A 363 -19.70 13.00 -5.70
C PRO A 363 -20.72 11.94 -6.17
N LEU A 364 -20.53 10.68 -5.76
CA LEU A 364 -21.47 9.59 -6.06
C LEU A 364 -22.81 9.77 -5.33
N PHE A 365 -22.76 10.08 -4.02
CA PHE A 365 -23.95 10.37 -3.23
C PHE A 365 -24.71 11.58 -3.79
N ASP A 366 -24.01 12.65 -4.14
CA ASP A 366 -24.58 13.84 -4.79
C ASP A 366 -25.21 13.52 -6.15
N ALA A 367 -24.76 12.46 -6.84
CA ALA A 367 -25.38 11.99 -8.07
C ALA A 367 -26.68 11.19 -7.85
N GLY A 368 -27.13 11.01 -6.60
CA GLY A 368 -28.32 10.25 -6.23
C GLY A 368 -28.09 8.74 -6.17
N VAL A 369 -26.83 8.28 -6.19
CA VAL A 369 -26.49 6.85 -6.17
C VAL A 369 -26.21 6.40 -4.73
N TRP A 370 -27.23 5.85 -4.07
CA TRP A 370 -27.15 5.27 -2.74
C TRP A 370 -28.35 4.31 -2.47
N PRO A 371 -28.19 3.30 -1.59
CA PRO A 371 -27.12 3.13 -0.60
C PRO A 371 -25.76 2.69 -1.18
N ILE A 372 -24.67 3.17 -0.60
CA ILE A 372 -23.30 2.89 -1.04
C ILE A 372 -22.71 1.79 -0.14
N THR A 373 -22.08 0.76 -0.70
CA THR A 373 -21.40 -0.26 0.13
C THR A 373 -19.94 -0.44 -0.22
N LEU A 374 -19.14 -0.80 0.78
CA LEU A 374 -17.68 -0.79 0.72
C LEU A 374 -17.12 -2.20 0.94
N ALA A 375 -16.20 -2.62 0.08
CA ALA A 375 -15.46 -3.87 0.21
C ALA A 375 -13.95 -3.61 0.37
N THR A 376 -13.25 -3.37 -0.74
CA THR A 376 -11.78 -3.26 -0.77
C THR A 376 -11.20 -2.20 0.17
N THR A 377 -11.85 -1.04 0.33
CA THR A 377 -11.31 0.02 1.20
C THR A 377 -11.18 -0.45 2.65
N LEU A 378 -12.10 -1.31 3.12
CA LEU A 378 -12.09 -1.87 4.47
C LEU A 378 -11.05 -2.97 4.66
N LEU A 379 -10.57 -3.58 3.58
CA LEU A 379 -9.49 -4.56 3.58
C LEU A 379 -8.10 -3.91 3.56
N LYS A 380 -7.99 -2.60 3.33
CA LYS A 380 -6.72 -1.86 3.29
C LYS A 380 -6.35 -1.27 4.67
N PRO A 381 -5.06 -0.95 4.94
CA PRO A 381 -4.62 -0.39 6.22
C PRO A 381 -5.46 0.79 6.70
N GLY A 382 -5.74 0.83 8.00
CA GLY A 382 -6.80 1.66 8.60
C GLY A 382 -8.14 0.94 8.76
N GLY A 383 -8.49 0.00 7.87
CA GLY A 383 -9.71 -0.81 7.96
C GLY A 383 -10.97 0.02 8.19
N TYR A 384 -11.75 -0.34 9.22
CA TYR A 384 -12.97 0.38 9.60
C TYR A 384 -12.74 1.87 9.92
N GLN A 385 -11.55 2.28 10.38
CA GLN A 385 -11.27 3.70 10.68
C GLN A 385 -11.36 4.61 9.45
N ARG A 386 -11.34 4.04 8.23
CA ARG A 386 -11.58 4.80 6.99
C ARG A 386 -13.02 5.29 6.88
N LEU A 387 -13.97 4.63 7.53
CA LEU A 387 -15.40 4.97 7.51
C LEU A 387 -15.67 6.34 8.15
N THR A 388 -14.98 6.68 9.24
CA THR A 388 -15.21 7.94 9.99
C THR A 388 -15.06 9.16 9.09
N GLN A 389 -13.97 9.22 8.32
CA GLN A 389 -13.69 10.33 7.40
C GLN A 389 -14.72 10.42 6.26
N MET A 390 -15.29 9.29 5.84
CA MET A 390 -16.33 9.24 4.82
C MET A 390 -17.69 9.68 5.40
N ALA A 391 -18.03 9.24 6.61
CA ALA A 391 -19.24 9.63 7.31
C ALA A 391 -19.27 11.13 7.61
N GLU A 392 -18.15 11.69 8.10
CA GLU A 392 -18.00 13.14 8.32
C GLU A 392 -18.17 13.94 7.02
N ALA A 393 -17.56 13.47 5.93
CA ALA A 393 -17.66 14.13 4.62
C ALA A 393 -19.09 14.11 4.07
N LEU A 394 -19.81 12.98 4.19
CA LEU A 394 -21.21 12.87 3.76
C LEU A 394 -22.14 13.73 4.63
N ALA A 395 -21.96 13.70 5.95
CA ALA A 395 -22.76 14.50 6.87
C ALA A 395 -22.62 16.01 6.61
N ALA A 396 -21.40 16.48 6.26
CA ALA A 396 -21.13 17.87 5.93
C ALA A 396 -21.82 18.35 4.64
N HIS A 397 -22.13 17.46 3.70
CA HIS A 397 -22.83 17.78 2.44
C HIS A 397 -24.35 17.91 2.59
N GLY A 398 -24.90 17.44 3.73
CA GLY A 398 -26.33 17.46 4.02
C GLY A 398 -27.09 16.31 3.34
N TYR A 399 -28.21 15.91 3.94
CA TYR A 399 -29.02 14.80 3.46
C TYR A 399 -30.24 15.30 2.70
N ARG A 400 -30.48 14.70 1.54
CA ARG A 400 -31.65 14.97 0.69
C ARG A 400 -32.41 13.67 0.45
N PRO A 401 -33.75 13.69 0.49
CA PRO A 401 -34.54 12.54 0.06
C PRO A 401 -34.16 12.11 -1.36
N PHE A 402 -34.30 10.82 -1.64
CA PHE A 402 -34.06 10.32 -2.98
C PHE A 402 -35.14 10.84 -3.94
N ASP A 403 -34.71 11.60 -4.95
CA ASP A 403 -35.55 12.12 -6.04
C ASP A 403 -35.16 11.55 -7.42
N GLY A 404 -34.17 10.66 -7.46
CA GLY A 404 -33.66 9.99 -8.65
C GLY A 404 -32.14 10.05 -8.78
N VAL A 405 -31.60 9.29 -9.73
CA VAL A 405 -30.18 9.33 -10.10
C VAL A 405 -29.96 10.38 -11.19
N SER A 406 -29.03 11.32 -10.96
CA SER A 406 -28.69 12.36 -11.91
C SER A 406 -27.84 11.81 -13.07
N VAL A 407 -28.47 11.62 -14.23
CA VAL A 407 -27.81 11.13 -15.46
C VAL A 407 -26.59 12.00 -15.84
N GLY A 408 -26.72 13.32 -15.72
CA GLY A 408 -25.63 14.25 -16.04
C GLY A 408 -24.43 14.10 -15.10
N ARG A 409 -24.66 14.02 -13.78
CA ARG A 409 -23.58 13.86 -12.79
C ARG A 409 -22.90 12.49 -12.93
N VAL A 410 -23.67 11.41 -13.10
CA VAL A 410 -23.09 10.08 -13.33
C VAL A 410 -22.29 10.03 -14.63
N SER A 411 -22.75 10.70 -15.69
CA SER A 411 -22.01 10.80 -16.96
C SER A 411 -20.67 11.52 -16.78
N TYR A 412 -20.66 12.63 -16.04
CA TYR A 412 -19.43 13.34 -15.69
C TYR A 412 -18.46 12.45 -14.89
N LEU A 413 -18.95 11.72 -13.89
CA LEU A 413 -18.12 10.80 -13.10
C LEU A 413 -17.53 9.66 -13.95
N ALA A 414 -18.28 9.12 -14.90
CA ALA A 414 -17.79 8.08 -15.81
C ALA A 414 -16.75 8.58 -16.81
N GLU A 415 -16.83 9.84 -17.24
CA GLU A 415 -15.77 10.48 -18.03
C GLU A 415 -14.52 10.76 -17.19
N LEU A 416 -14.70 11.29 -15.98
CA LEU A 416 -13.61 11.56 -15.04
C LEU A 416 -12.85 10.28 -14.66
N ALA A 417 -13.56 9.17 -14.39
CA ALA A 417 -12.95 7.90 -14.01
C ALA A 417 -11.94 7.35 -15.03
N ARG A 418 -12.06 7.75 -16.30
CA ARG A 418 -11.14 7.33 -17.40
C ARG A 418 -9.91 8.22 -17.55
N ARG A 419 -9.84 9.33 -16.80
CA ARG A 419 -8.75 10.33 -16.88
C ARG A 419 -8.16 10.69 -15.52
N ASP A 420 -8.77 10.22 -14.44
CA ASP A 420 -8.29 10.42 -13.08
C ASP A 420 -7.02 9.60 -12.87
N VAL A 421 -5.90 10.28 -12.61
CA VAL A 421 -4.60 9.66 -12.32
C VAL A 421 -4.67 8.66 -11.16
N ARG A 422 -5.62 8.86 -10.23
CA ARG A 422 -5.85 7.90 -9.16
C ARG A 422 -6.36 6.59 -9.68
N GLN A 423 -7.01 6.51 -10.83
CA GLN A 423 -7.48 5.24 -11.42
C GLN A 423 -6.43 4.59 -12.34
N GLU A 424 -5.37 5.31 -12.70
CA GLU A 424 -4.32 4.83 -13.61
C GLU A 424 -3.28 3.98 -12.87
N LYS A 425 -2.77 2.94 -13.54
CA LYS A 425 -1.60 2.18 -13.07
C LYS A 425 -0.31 2.86 -13.51
N ALA A 426 0.72 2.76 -12.67
CA ALA A 426 2.06 3.14 -13.04
C ALA A 426 2.52 2.34 -14.28
N ILE A 427 3.33 2.97 -15.13
CA ILE A 427 3.93 2.35 -16.32
C ILE A 427 4.79 1.16 -15.89
N LYS A 428 5.53 1.33 -14.78
CA LYS A 428 6.34 0.29 -14.16
C LYS A 428 5.57 -0.57 -13.17
N PRO A 429 5.92 -1.87 -13.06
CA PRO A 429 5.43 -2.71 -11.97
C PRO A 429 5.86 -2.12 -10.63
N ALA A 430 4.99 -2.21 -9.62
CA ALA A 430 5.34 -1.78 -8.28
C ALA A 430 6.54 -2.59 -7.75
N PRO A 431 7.55 -1.93 -7.16
CA PRO A 431 8.66 -2.64 -6.52
C PRO A 431 8.18 -3.40 -5.27
N PRO A 432 8.89 -4.46 -4.84
CA PRO A 432 8.53 -5.19 -3.63
C PRO A 432 8.47 -4.25 -2.42
N ARG A 433 7.35 -4.22 -1.70
CA ARG A 433 7.13 -3.32 -0.56
C ARG A 433 7.62 -3.88 0.78
N LYS A 434 7.86 -5.19 0.84
CA LYS A 434 8.26 -5.92 2.06
C LYS A 434 9.75 -5.78 2.36
N LEU A 435 10.09 -5.83 3.65
CA LEU A 435 11.46 -5.98 4.14
C LEU A 435 11.88 -7.45 4.00
N PRO A 436 13.13 -7.75 3.58
CA PRO A 436 13.60 -9.12 3.37
C PRO A 436 13.99 -9.80 4.71
N ARG A 437 13.06 -9.83 5.67
CA ARG A 437 13.22 -10.45 6.99
C ARG A 437 11.86 -10.88 7.54
N GLN A 438 11.88 -11.87 8.43
CA GLN A 438 10.68 -12.37 9.10
C GLN A 438 10.27 -11.49 10.28
N VAL A 439 8.97 -11.49 10.59
CA VAL A 439 8.39 -10.76 11.71
C VAL A 439 8.80 -11.42 13.04
N PRO A 440 9.26 -10.65 14.03
CA PRO A 440 9.54 -11.21 15.34
C PRO A 440 8.26 -11.54 16.11
N LEU A 441 8.34 -12.52 17.03
CA LEU A 441 7.22 -12.94 17.87
C LEU A 441 6.68 -11.78 18.73
N LEU A 442 7.56 -10.90 19.21
CA LEU A 442 7.24 -9.69 19.97
C LEU A 442 7.90 -8.46 19.31
N ASP A 443 7.43 -7.25 19.62
CA ASP A 443 8.04 -5.96 19.22
C ASP A 443 8.21 -5.74 17.70
N CYS A 444 7.24 -6.17 16.91
CA CYS A 444 7.32 -6.14 15.45
C CYS A 444 7.15 -4.75 14.80
N PHE A 445 6.99 -3.66 15.55
CA PHE A 445 6.75 -2.34 14.94
C PHE A 445 8.06 -1.75 14.39
N THR A 446 8.04 -1.36 13.12
CA THR A 446 9.21 -0.88 12.38
C THR A 446 8.84 0.18 11.34
N ALA A 447 9.77 1.07 11.02
CA ALA A 447 9.66 2.02 9.92
C ALA A 447 10.22 1.40 8.63
N PRO A 448 9.39 0.84 7.73
CA PRO A 448 9.89 0.18 6.52
C PRO A 448 10.61 1.12 5.56
N CYS A 449 10.28 2.42 5.59
CA CYS A 449 11.00 3.44 4.83
C CYS A 449 12.49 3.54 5.23
N ALA A 450 12.83 3.36 6.51
CA ALA A 450 14.22 3.31 6.97
C ALA A 450 14.92 2.05 6.46
N GLY A 451 14.23 0.90 6.40
CA GLY A 451 14.75 -0.32 5.79
C GLY A 451 14.91 -0.26 4.27
N GLY A 452 14.17 0.61 3.59
CA GLY A 452 14.33 0.89 2.16
C GLY A 452 15.44 1.90 1.83
N CYS A 453 15.90 2.67 2.81
CA CYS A 453 16.97 3.65 2.66
C CYS A 453 18.32 2.97 2.89
N PRO A 454 19.27 2.98 1.92
CA PRO A 454 20.59 2.33 2.11
C PRO A 454 21.41 2.86 3.29
N ILE A 455 21.12 4.08 3.76
CA ILE A 455 21.77 4.71 4.90
C ILE A 455 20.88 4.78 6.15
N HIS A 456 19.74 4.07 6.15
CA HIS A 456 18.84 3.91 7.29
C HIS A 456 18.46 5.23 8.01
N GLN A 457 18.21 6.30 7.25
CA GLN A 457 17.82 7.61 7.80
C GLN A 457 16.59 7.52 8.73
N ASP A 458 16.57 8.39 9.74
CA ASP A 458 15.49 8.54 10.74
C ASP A 458 14.31 9.34 10.15
N ILE A 459 13.71 8.75 9.12
CA ILE A 459 12.72 9.39 8.25
C ILE A 459 11.49 9.89 9.01
N PRO A 460 10.82 9.07 9.84
CA PRO A 460 9.66 9.56 10.58
C PRO A 460 10.00 10.79 11.44
N GLU A 461 11.16 10.78 12.09
CA GLU A 461 11.57 11.81 13.04
C GLU A 461 11.88 13.14 12.34
N TYR A 462 12.64 13.16 11.23
CA TYR A 462 12.87 14.43 10.54
C TYR A 462 11.63 14.94 9.80
N VAL A 463 10.74 14.04 9.31
CA VAL A 463 9.46 14.46 8.73
C VAL A 463 8.59 15.14 9.80
N ALA A 464 8.59 14.63 11.03
CA ALA A 464 7.90 15.27 12.15
C ALA A 464 8.48 16.64 12.50
N LEU A 465 9.81 16.79 12.51
CA LEU A 465 10.48 18.08 12.73
C LEU A 465 10.12 19.11 11.64
N VAL A 466 10.14 18.68 10.37
CA VAL A 466 9.71 19.50 9.24
C VAL A 466 8.28 19.98 9.41
N GLY A 467 7.35 19.10 9.79
CA GLY A 467 5.97 19.51 10.03
C GLY A 467 5.73 20.40 11.27
N LYS A 468 6.71 20.48 12.18
CA LYS A 468 6.73 21.44 13.28
C LYS A 468 7.39 22.77 12.90
N GLY A 469 7.89 22.90 11.66
CA GLY A 469 8.65 24.05 11.19
C GLY A 469 10.11 24.09 11.68
N ASP A 470 10.57 23.06 12.39
CA ASP A 470 11.96 22.95 12.87
C ASP A 470 12.87 22.37 11.77
N HIS A 471 13.08 23.15 10.71
CA HIS A 471 13.92 22.75 9.58
C HIS A 471 15.39 22.60 9.97
N ALA A 472 15.88 23.40 10.92
CA ALA A 472 17.25 23.32 11.41
C ALA A 472 17.48 22.03 12.20
N GLY A 473 16.59 21.68 13.14
CA GLY A 473 16.62 20.40 13.85
C GLY A 473 16.51 19.21 12.90
N ALA A 474 15.61 19.29 11.91
CA ALA A 474 15.47 18.27 10.88
C ALA A 474 16.76 18.08 10.06
N LEU A 475 17.40 19.18 9.64
CA LEU A 475 18.66 19.15 8.90
C LEU A 475 19.79 18.55 9.74
N ARG A 476 19.93 18.93 11.02
CA ARG A 476 20.93 18.32 11.92
C ARG A 476 20.76 16.80 11.97
N LEU A 477 19.53 16.32 12.18
CA LEU A 477 19.24 14.88 12.19
C LEU A 477 19.54 14.20 10.85
N ILE A 478 19.22 14.84 9.73
CA ILE A 478 19.56 14.31 8.39
C ILE A 478 21.08 14.16 8.24
N LEU A 479 21.85 15.16 8.68
CA LEU A 479 23.33 15.16 8.57
C LEU A 479 24.01 14.07 9.41
N GLU A 480 23.33 13.47 10.39
CA GLU A 480 23.86 12.33 11.14
C GLU A 480 24.23 11.16 10.22
N LYS A 481 23.38 10.91 9.22
CA LYS A 481 23.50 9.79 8.27
C LYS A 481 23.68 10.21 6.81
N ASN A 482 23.41 11.48 6.46
CA ASN A 482 23.37 11.94 5.07
C ASN A 482 24.08 13.30 4.90
N PRO A 483 25.33 13.31 4.43
CA PRO A 483 26.10 14.54 4.27
C PRO A 483 25.72 15.36 3.03
N LEU A 484 24.87 14.83 2.15
CA LEU A 484 24.51 15.45 0.87
C LEU A 484 22.99 15.70 0.78
N PRO A 485 22.39 16.45 1.73
CA PRO A 485 20.95 16.65 1.79
C PRO A 485 20.37 17.39 0.57
N PHE A 486 21.11 18.30 -0.07
CA PHE A 486 20.61 19.01 -1.25
C PHE A 486 20.63 18.14 -2.51
N ILE A 487 21.70 17.37 -2.74
CA ILE A 487 21.79 16.41 -3.85
C ILE A 487 20.73 15.32 -3.66
N THR A 488 20.69 14.67 -2.50
CA THR A 488 19.74 13.58 -2.25
C THR A 488 18.29 14.08 -2.14
N GLY A 489 18.08 15.34 -1.75
CA GLY A 489 16.78 16.01 -1.77
C GLY A 489 16.27 16.37 -3.18
N ARG A 490 17.06 16.17 -4.24
CA ARG A 490 16.66 16.39 -5.64
C ARG A 490 16.64 15.10 -6.45
N ILE A 491 17.73 14.34 -6.40
CA ILE A 491 18.00 13.27 -7.37
C ILE A 491 18.18 11.87 -6.76
N CYS A 492 17.92 11.68 -5.47
CA CYS A 492 17.86 10.32 -4.92
C CYS A 492 16.77 9.51 -5.64
N SER A 493 16.85 8.19 -5.62
CA SER A 493 15.84 7.28 -6.20
C SER A 493 14.72 6.94 -5.22
N HIS A 494 14.84 7.37 -3.96
CA HIS A 494 13.82 7.24 -2.90
C HIS A 494 13.22 5.85 -2.72
N ARG A 495 14.05 4.81 -2.70
CA ARG A 495 13.56 3.46 -2.34
C ARG A 495 12.89 3.38 -0.97
N CYS A 496 13.11 4.37 -0.10
CA CYS A 496 12.35 4.55 1.13
C CYS A 496 10.85 4.84 0.89
N MET A 497 10.49 5.55 -0.18
CA MET A 497 9.11 5.83 -0.59
C MET A 497 8.43 4.57 -1.10
N ASP A 498 9.13 3.67 -1.80
CA ASP A 498 8.60 2.37 -2.23
C ASP A 498 8.14 1.50 -1.06
N LYS A 499 8.93 1.49 0.02
CA LYS A 499 8.65 0.72 1.25
C LYS A 499 7.62 1.40 2.16
N CYS A 500 7.20 2.63 1.87
CA CYS A 500 6.28 3.37 2.72
C CYS A 500 4.92 2.67 2.81
N THR A 501 4.46 2.35 4.02
CA THR A 501 3.13 1.75 4.26
C THR A 501 1.99 2.63 3.73
N ARG A 502 2.23 3.94 3.58
CA ARG A 502 1.27 4.90 3.02
C ARG A 502 0.90 4.60 1.56
N ASN A 503 1.72 3.84 0.81
CA ASN A 503 1.37 3.38 -0.54
C ASN A 503 0.08 2.55 -0.59
N TYR A 504 -0.37 1.97 0.54
CA TYR A 504 -1.64 1.25 0.63
C TYR A 504 -2.84 2.15 0.99
N TYR A 505 -2.61 3.46 1.16
CA TYR A 505 -3.65 4.47 1.42
C TYR A 505 -4.02 5.21 0.14
N GLU A 506 -3.12 6.08 -0.33
CA GLU A 506 -3.28 6.82 -1.56
C GLU A 506 -1.97 6.89 -2.34
N GLU A 507 -0.89 7.38 -1.72
CA GLU A 507 0.46 7.44 -2.28
C GLU A 507 1.49 7.47 -1.13
N SER A 508 2.78 7.32 -1.43
CA SER A 508 3.84 7.40 -0.42
C SER A 508 3.90 8.76 0.30
N VAL A 509 4.58 8.80 1.45
CA VAL A 509 5.05 10.07 2.02
C VAL A 509 6.12 10.64 1.08
N HIS A 510 6.09 11.94 0.78
CA HIS A 510 7.05 12.63 -0.08
C HIS A 510 8.35 12.93 0.68
N ILE A 511 9.07 11.85 1.01
CA ILE A 511 10.26 11.85 1.86
C ILE A 511 11.38 12.70 1.25
N ARG A 512 11.55 12.69 -0.08
CA ARG A 512 12.50 13.57 -0.78
C ARG A 512 12.21 15.04 -0.50
N ASP A 513 10.96 15.43 -0.63
CA ASP A 513 10.55 16.83 -0.55
C ASP A 513 10.71 17.36 0.87
N ALA A 514 10.33 16.56 1.87
CA ALA A 514 10.58 16.88 3.29
C ALA A 514 12.08 17.07 3.58
N LYS A 515 12.94 16.19 3.04
CA LYS A 515 14.40 16.33 3.17
C LYS A 515 14.91 17.63 2.53
N LEU A 516 14.43 17.96 1.33
CA LEU A 516 14.83 19.19 0.65
C LEU A 516 14.31 20.45 1.37
N ALA A 517 13.11 20.39 1.94
CA ALA A 517 12.56 21.47 2.76
C ALA A 517 13.41 21.71 4.01
N ALA A 518 13.74 20.65 4.76
CA ALA A 518 14.67 20.72 5.89
C ALA A 518 16.02 21.33 5.49
N ALA A 519 16.61 20.84 4.40
CA ALA A 519 17.88 21.35 3.89
C ALA A 519 17.80 22.84 3.56
N ARG A 520 16.77 23.28 2.84
CA ARG A 520 16.62 24.68 2.43
C ARG A 520 16.35 25.63 3.59
N GLY A 521 15.43 25.26 4.48
CA GLY A 521 15.01 26.10 5.60
C GLY A 521 15.99 26.12 6.76
N GLY A 522 16.74 25.02 6.96
CA GLY A 522 17.69 24.88 8.07
C GLY A 522 19.12 25.29 7.77
N PHE A 523 19.51 25.46 6.50
CA PHE A 523 20.92 25.59 6.11
C PHE A 523 21.67 26.71 6.82
N ASP A 524 21.13 27.93 6.77
CA ASP A 524 21.83 29.12 7.26
C ASP A 524 22.06 29.06 8.79
N GLU A 525 21.14 28.44 9.52
CA GLU A 525 21.28 28.22 10.97
C GLU A 525 22.28 27.10 11.27
N VAL A 526 22.24 25.99 10.53
CA VAL A 526 23.05 24.81 10.84
C VAL A 526 24.50 24.98 10.42
N ILE A 527 24.77 25.60 9.28
CA ILE A 527 26.13 25.64 8.68
C ILE A 527 27.17 26.26 9.62
N GLY A 528 26.78 27.25 10.42
CA GLY A 528 27.67 27.91 11.40
C GLY A 528 27.93 27.08 12.66
N THR A 529 27.16 26.03 12.90
CA THR A 529 27.30 25.16 14.09
C THR A 529 28.17 23.93 13.83
N LEU A 530 28.45 23.63 12.57
CA LEU A 530 29.21 22.47 12.13
C LEU A 530 30.71 22.67 12.40
N HIS A 531 31.30 21.73 13.12
CA HIS A 531 32.74 21.67 13.40
C HIS A 531 33.18 20.21 13.60
N PRO A 532 34.43 19.85 13.28
CA PRO A 532 34.95 18.51 13.53
C PRO A 532 35.09 18.22 15.02
N ALA A 533 35.01 16.94 15.39
CA ALA A 533 35.45 16.47 16.70
C ALA A 533 36.98 16.69 16.89
N PRO A 534 37.49 16.58 18.12
CA PRO A 534 38.93 16.65 18.38
C PRO A 534 39.73 15.71 17.49
N ALA A 535 40.90 16.16 17.04
CA ALA A 535 41.71 15.40 16.09
C ALA A 535 42.11 14.03 16.64
N ILE A 536 42.05 13.00 15.79
CA ILE A 536 42.51 11.65 16.12
C ILE A 536 43.99 11.52 15.75
N ASP A 537 44.84 11.24 16.74
CA ASP A 537 46.27 11.05 16.52
C ASP A 537 46.56 9.84 15.61
N GLY A 538 47.44 10.04 14.63
CA GLY A 538 47.86 8.98 13.69
C GLY A 538 46.88 8.65 12.56
N VAL A 539 45.66 9.22 12.54
CA VAL A 539 44.68 8.97 11.48
C VAL A 539 44.69 10.11 10.46
N ARG A 540 45.33 9.87 9.32
CA ARG A 540 45.40 10.80 8.20
C ARG A 540 44.93 10.11 6.92
N VAL A 541 43.90 10.67 6.29
CA VAL A 541 43.16 10.01 5.21
C VAL A 541 43.23 10.82 3.92
N ALA A 542 43.65 10.19 2.83
CA ALA A 542 43.54 10.73 1.48
C ALA A 542 42.26 10.21 0.83
N VAL A 543 41.35 11.09 0.44
CA VAL A 543 40.15 10.75 -0.33
C VAL A 543 40.35 11.17 -1.78
N VAL A 544 40.31 10.23 -2.72
CA VAL A 544 40.61 10.47 -4.13
C VAL A 544 39.32 10.43 -4.95
N GLY A 545 38.88 11.60 -5.42
CA GLY A 545 37.64 11.81 -6.18
C GLY A 545 36.63 12.65 -5.40
N GLY A 546 36.27 13.81 -5.94
CA GLY A 546 35.33 14.77 -5.36
C GLY A 546 33.87 14.52 -5.74
N GLY A 547 33.49 13.30 -6.11
CA GLY A 547 32.09 12.91 -6.34
C GLY A 547 31.32 12.68 -5.04
N PRO A 548 30.03 12.32 -5.10
CA PRO A 548 29.20 12.08 -3.92
C PRO A 548 29.81 11.10 -2.89
N ALA A 549 30.43 10.01 -3.35
CA ALA A 549 31.08 9.04 -2.46
C ALA A 549 32.24 9.67 -1.67
N GLY A 550 33.13 10.40 -2.35
CA GLY A 550 34.29 11.03 -1.72
C GLY A 550 33.90 12.19 -0.80
N MET A 551 32.95 13.03 -1.21
CA MET A 551 32.42 14.09 -0.34
C MET A 551 31.80 13.52 0.94
N ALA A 552 31.05 12.41 0.82
CA ALA A 552 30.44 11.76 1.97
C ALA A 552 31.49 11.13 2.91
N ALA A 553 32.49 10.44 2.35
CA ALA A 553 33.56 9.84 3.14
C ALA A 553 34.37 10.92 3.87
N ALA A 554 34.71 12.01 3.17
CA ALA A 554 35.43 13.12 3.75
C ALA A 554 34.65 13.82 4.86
N PHE A 555 33.32 14.00 4.69
CA PHE A 555 32.47 14.53 5.75
C PHE A 555 32.48 13.63 6.99
N PHE A 556 32.23 12.33 6.85
CA PHE A 556 32.12 11.43 8.02
C PHE A 556 33.45 11.29 8.77
N LEU A 557 34.55 11.13 8.03
CA LEU A 557 35.90 11.03 8.59
C LEU A 557 36.33 12.35 9.26
N GLY A 558 36.07 13.49 8.60
CA GLY A 558 36.36 14.81 9.15
C GLY A 558 35.53 15.10 10.41
N ARG A 559 34.24 14.73 10.41
CA ARG A 559 33.35 14.87 11.59
C ARG A 559 33.91 14.14 12.81
N ALA A 560 34.47 12.96 12.62
CA ALA A 560 35.08 12.17 13.68
C ALA A 560 36.46 12.70 14.14
N GLY A 561 37.04 13.69 13.45
CA GLY A 561 38.34 14.27 13.79
C GLY A 561 39.53 13.67 13.03
N ALA A 562 39.32 12.85 12.00
CA ALA A 562 40.42 12.41 11.14
C ALA A 562 40.98 13.59 10.33
N ARG A 563 42.30 13.60 10.07
CA ARG A 563 42.91 14.60 9.18
C ARG A 563 42.69 14.20 7.74
N VAL A 564 41.70 14.79 7.08
CA VAL A 564 41.28 14.42 5.72
C VAL A 564 41.78 15.42 4.69
N THR A 565 42.39 14.91 3.61
CA THR A 565 42.64 15.68 2.38
C THR A 565 41.90 15.02 1.22
N LEU A 566 41.02 15.77 0.56
CA LEU A 566 40.27 15.35 -0.62
C LEU A 566 40.94 15.87 -1.89
N PHE A 567 41.27 14.95 -2.81
CA PHE A 567 41.86 15.26 -4.11
C PHE A 567 40.82 15.14 -5.22
N GLU A 568 40.69 16.16 -6.07
CA GLU A 568 39.79 16.17 -7.23
C GLU A 568 40.51 16.70 -8.47
N ARG A 569 40.42 15.97 -9.58
CA ARG A 569 41.09 16.34 -10.83
C ARG A 569 40.50 17.58 -11.50
N ARG A 570 39.20 17.83 -11.33
CA ARG A 570 38.50 18.98 -11.89
C ARG A 570 38.52 20.17 -10.92
N GLU A 571 38.12 21.34 -11.40
CA GLU A 571 38.17 22.58 -10.60
C GLU A 571 37.16 22.61 -9.43
N LYS A 572 36.03 21.92 -9.55
CA LYS A 572 34.95 21.89 -8.55
C LYS A 572 34.53 20.47 -8.17
N LEU A 573 34.12 20.29 -6.92
CA LEU A 573 33.57 19.03 -6.40
C LEU A 573 32.13 18.78 -6.88
N GLY A 574 31.64 17.55 -6.78
CA GLY A 574 30.29 17.12 -7.14
C GLY A 574 30.24 16.03 -8.21
N GLY A 575 31.38 15.72 -8.86
CA GLY A 575 31.50 14.62 -9.82
C GLY A 575 30.42 14.65 -10.93
N ILE A 576 29.84 13.49 -11.26
CA ILE A 576 28.76 13.34 -12.26
C ILE A 576 27.60 14.31 -11.99
N VAL A 577 27.25 14.55 -10.72
CA VAL A 577 26.13 15.44 -10.36
C VAL A 577 26.39 16.87 -10.83
N ARG A 578 27.64 17.34 -10.75
CA ARG A 578 28.02 18.66 -11.26
C ARG A 578 28.26 18.66 -12.77
N TYR A 579 28.97 17.68 -13.30
CA TYR A 579 29.48 17.82 -14.67
C TYR A 579 28.59 17.19 -15.75
N VAL A 580 27.62 16.37 -15.37
CA VAL A 580 26.80 15.60 -16.31
C VAL A 580 25.31 15.83 -16.07
N ILE A 581 24.85 15.80 -14.80
CA ILE A 581 23.41 15.91 -14.54
C ILE A 581 22.89 17.32 -14.95
N PRO A 582 21.80 17.40 -15.74
CA PRO A 582 21.30 18.67 -16.26
C PRO A 582 20.83 19.66 -15.18
N PRO A 583 20.92 20.99 -15.43
CA PRO A 583 20.48 22.02 -14.49
C PRO A 583 19.01 21.96 -14.07
N PHE A 584 18.13 21.40 -14.91
CA PHE A 584 16.70 21.24 -14.58
C PHE A 584 16.45 20.15 -13.52
N ARG A 585 17.41 19.26 -13.28
CA ARG A 585 17.38 18.25 -12.22
C ARG A 585 17.90 18.83 -10.91
N ILE A 586 19.07 19.49 -10.97
CA ILE A 586 19.75 20.09 -9.84
C ILE A 586 20.62 21.27 -10.27
N GLY A 587 20.54 22.38 -9.52
CA GLY A 587 21.35 23.57 -9.75
C GLY A 587 22.64 23.59 -8.94
N GLU A 588 23.63 24.36 -9.40
CA GLU A 588 24.97 24.47 -8.80
C GLU A 588 24.93 24.82 -7.30
N LEU A 589 24.06 25.76 -6.90
CA LEU A 589 23.94 26.18 -5.51
C LEU A 589 23.64 25.02 -4.54
N GLY A 590 22.83 24.04 -4.96
CA GLY A 590 22.55 22.88 -4.11
C GLY A 590 23.79 22.03 -3.89
N ILE A 591 24.60 21.84 -4.94
CA ILE A 591 25.86 21.10 -4.86
C ILE A 591 26.87 21.88 -4.01
N ASP A 592 26.97 23.20 -4.20
CA ASP A 592 27.87 24.06 -3.43
C ASP A 592 27.53 24.06 -1.93
N ARG A 593 26.24 24.00 -1.57
CA ARG A 593 25.82 23.89 -0.16
C ARG A 593 26.22 22.56 0.47
N ASP A 594 26.10 21.46 -0.25
CA ASP A 594 26.58 20.15 0.22
C ASP A 594 28.12 20.15 0.38
N VAL A 595 28.86 20.83 -0.51
CA VAL A 595 30.31 21.03 -0.36
C VAL A 595 30.64 21.84 0.89
N GLN A 596 29.94 22.95 1.13
CA GLN A 596 30.16 23.79 2.31
C GLN A 596 29.93 23.01 3.62
N ILE A 597 28.93 22.12 3.66
CA ILE A 597 28.67 21.24 4.81
C ILE A 597 29.88 20.34 5.09
N MET A 598 30.48 19.75 4.05
CA MET A 598 31.69 18.94 4.16
C MET A 598 32.90 19.76 4.61
N GLU A 599 33.13 20.94 4.03
CA GLU A 599 34.27 21.80 4.39
C GLU A 599 34.25 22.23 5.86
N ARG A 600 33.06 22.41 6.45
CA ARG A 600 32.90 22.70 7.89
C ARG A 600 33.42 21.59 8.81
N MET A 601 33.62 20.38 8.31
CA MET A 601 34.26 19.28 9.04
C MET A 601 35.80 19.31 8.96
N GLY A 602 36.40 20.41 8.51
CA GLY A 602 37.86 20.58 8.50
C GLY A 602 38.59 19.83 7.38
N VAL A 603 37.89 19.46 6.32
CA VAL A 603 38.46 18.75 5.16
C VAL A 603 39.30 19.71 4.32
N GLU A 604 40.55 19.35 4.04
CA GLU A 604 41.40 20.07 3.08
C GLU A 604 41.05 19.61 1.65
N VAL A 605 40.72 20.55 0.76
CA VAL A 605 40.35 20.24 -0.63
C VAL A 605 41.47 20.67 -1.58
N ARG A 606 41.96 19.72 -2.39
CA ARG A 606 42.95 19.95 -3.47
C ARG A 606 42.30 19.62 -4.81
N ALA A 607 41.81 20.65 -5.49
CA ALA A 607 41.10 20.54 -6.76
C ALA A 607 41.97 20.99 -7.96
N GLY A 608 41.61 20.56 -9.18
CA GLY A 608 42.22 20.98 -10.43
C GLY A 608 43.47 20.20 -10.87
N ALA A 609 43.81 19.10 -10.20
CA ALA A 609 44.94 18.25 -10.57
C ALA A 609 44.69 16.78 -10.17
N ASP A 610 45.27 15.84 -10.92
CA ASP A 610 45.22 14.43 -10.56
C ASP A 610 45.84 14.16 -9.18
N ALA A 611 45.29 13.18 -8.46
CA ALA A 611 45.83 12.79 -7.18
C ALA A 611 47.23 12.15 -7.33
N PRO A 612 48.12 12.32 -6.34
CA PRO A 612 49.38 11.59 -6.32
C PRO A 612 49.17 10.08 -6.36
N ALA A 613 50.16 9.35 -6.88
CA ALA A 613 50.15 7.89 -6.87
C ALA A 613 50.14 7.33 -5.43
N LEU A 614 49.66 6.10 -5.25
CA LEU A 614 49.50 5.46 -3.93
C LEU A 614 50.77 5.53 -3.07
N ASP A 615 51.94 5.19 -3.64
CA ASP A 615 53.21 5.20 -2.91
C ASP A 615 53.61 6.62 -2.45
N ALA A 616 53.30 7.64 -3.25
CA ALA A 616 53.54 9.03 -2.89
C ALA A 616 52.62 9.49 -1.76
N LEU A 617 51.34 9.10 -1.77
CA LEU A 617 50.42 9.36 -0.67
C LEU A 617 50.91 8.69 0.63
N ARG A 618 51.38 7.44 0.56
CA ARG A 618 51.95 6.77 1.73
C ARG A 618 53.22 7.47 2.24
N ALA A 619 54.11 7.87 1.34
CA ALA A 619 55.32 8.61 1.68
C ALA A 619 55.02 9.97 2.34
N ASP A 620 53.94 10.63 1.92
CA ASP A 620 53.45 11.87 2.51
C ASP A 620 52.80 11.66 3.89
N GLY A 621 52.67 10.42 4.37
CA GLY A 621 52.18 10.08 5.71
C GLY A 621 50.66 9.90 5.81
N TYR A 622 49.96 9.64 4.70
CA TYR A 622 48.56 9.18 4.76
C TYR A 622 48.52 7.73 5.23
N THR A 623 47.80 7.46 6.31
CA THR A 623 47.63 6.10 6.86
C THR A 623 46.50 5.34 6.18
N HIS A 624 45.53 6.05 5.62
CA HIS A 624 44.40 5.45 4.89
C HIS A 624 44.16 6.17 3.56
N ILE A 625 43.78 5.42 2.53
CA ILE A 625 43.47 5.94 1.20
C ILE A 625 42.08 5.42 0.80
N VAL A 626 41.19 6.33 0.40
CA VAL A 626 39.83 6.00 -0.04
C VAL A 626 39.64 6.43 -1.49
N TYR A 627 39.58 5.48 -2.41
CA TYR A 627 39.34 5.72 -3.82
C TYR A 627 37.83 5.83 -4.12
N ALA A 628 37.42 7.02 -4.56
CA ALA A 628 36.05 7.41 -4.92
C ALA A 628 35.99 7.97 -6.36
N VAL A 629 36.80 7.40 -7.26
CA VAL A 629 37.03 7.92 -8.62
C VAL A 629 35.86 7.73 -9.59
N GLY A 630 34.87 6.88 -9.26
CA GLY A 630 33.66 6.65 -10.03
C GLY A 630 33.85 5.78 -11.28
N ALA A 631 32.81 5.70 -12.13
CA ALA A 631 32.77 4.93 -13.37
C ALA A 631 32.66 5.86 -14.59
N TRP A 632 33.79 6.36 -15.08
CA TRP A 632 33.83 7.34 -16.18
C TRP A 632 34.15 6.74 -17.56
N LYS A 633 34.41 5.43 -17.64
CA LYS A 633 34.80 4.78 -18.90
C LYS A 633 33.54 4.55 -19.76
N PRO A 634 33.47 5.11 -20.99
CA PRO A 634 32.31 4.95 -21.86
C PRO A 634 31.92 3.49 -22.11
N GLY A 635 30.63 3.18 -22.03
CA GLY A 635 30.09 1.96 -22.61
C GLY A 635 30.23 1.96 -24.13
N SER A 636 30.32 0.77 -24.73
CA SER A 636 30.42 0.62 -26.18
C SER A 636 29.08 0.20 -26.79
N LEU A 637 28.60 0.98 -27.75
CA LEU A 637 27.55 0.59 -28.68
C LEU A 637 28.22 0.33 -30.03
N ARG A 638 28.17 -0.91 -30.52
CA ARG A 638 28.70 -1.26 -31.85
C ARG A 638 27.57 -1.14 -32.87
N LEU A 639 27.79 -0.31 -33.88
CA LEU A 639 26.92 -0.17 -35.05
C LEU A 639 27.66 -0.69 -36.28
N GLU A 640 26.94 -1.27 -37.24
CA GLU A 640 27.51 -1.72 -38.51
C GLU A 640 27.92 -0.54 -39.41
N GLY A 641 27.35 0.64 -39.17
CA GLY A 641 27.69 1.90 -39.83
C GLY A 641 27.32 3.10 -38.96
N GLY A 642 28.14 4.16 -39.03
CA GLY A 642 27.98 5.38 -38.23
C GLY A 642 28.46 5.25 -36.78
N GLU A 643 28.62 6.39 -36.09
CA GLU A 643 29.04 6.44 -34.68
C GLU A 643 28.07 7.30 -33.86
N ALA A 644 27.80 6.88 -32.63
CA ALA A 644 26.95 7.62 -31.70
C ALA A 644 27.80 8.46 -30.73
N MET A 645 27.33 9.65 -30.38
CA MET A 645 27.92 10.45 -29.30
C MET A 645 27.65 9.77 -27.96
N ASN A 646 28.68 9.60 -27.11
CA ASN A 646 28.48 9.11 -25.75
C ASN A 646 27.63 10.10 -24.93
N VAL A 647 26.72 9.58 -24.11
CA VAL A 647 25.77 10.37 -23.35
C VAL A 647 26.42 11.30 -22.31
N LEU A 648 27.51 10.90 -21.64
CA LEU A 648 28.19 11.77 -20.69
C LEU A 648 28.82 12.96 -21.39
N ARG A 649 29.43 12.74 -22.56
CA ARG A 649 29.97 13.81 -23.40
C ARG A 649 28.85 14.76 -23.84
N PHE A 650 27.76 14.22 -24.37
CA PHE A 650 26.61 15.02 -24.79
C PHE A 650 26.10 15.95 -23.66
N LEU A 651 25.87 15.39 -22.47
CA LEU A 651 25.35 16.13 -21.33
C LEU A 651 26.37 17.14 -20.79
N ALA A 652 27.66 16.79 -20.75
CA ALA A 652 28.73 17.70 -20.35
C ALA A 652 28.88 18.87 -21.33
N ASP A 653 28.89 18.60 -22.64
CA ASP A 653 28.99 19.61 -23.70
C ASP A 653 27.77 20.55 -23.67
N TYR A 654 26.56 20.02 -23.43
CA TYR A 654 25.36 20.84 -23.21
C TYR A 654 25.53 21.77 -22.01
N LYS A 655 25.98 21.23 -20.88
CA LYS A 655 26.15 22.02 -19.65
C LYS A 655 27.24 23.09 -19.76
N ALA A 656 28.29 22.82 -20.54
CA ALA A 656 29.36 23.76 -20.85
C ALA A 656 28.98 24.80 -21.92
N GLY A 657 27.81 24.67 -22.56
CA GLY A 657 27.43 25.52 -23.69
C GLY A 657 28.25 25.27 -24.96
N ALA A 658 28.88 24.09 -25.06
CA ALA A 658 29.80 23.69 -26.13
C ALA A 658 29.20 22.65 -27.09
N LEU A 659 27.89 22.38 -26.99
CA LEU A 659 27.23 21.35 -27.78
C LEU A 659 27.14 21.74 -29.27
N PRO A 660 27.53 20.85 -30.21
CA PRO A 660 27.37 21.12 -31.63
C PRO A 660 25.87 21.10 -32.05
N PRO A 661 25.51 21.72 -33.19
CA PRO A 661 24.16 21.62 -33.75
C PRO A 661 23.76 20.16 -33.99
N LEU A 662 22.60 19.76 -33.46
CA LEU A 662 22.11 18.37 -33.54
C LEU A 662 21.21 18.09 -34.74
N GLY A 663 20.74 19.14 -35.44
CA GLY A 663 19.70 19.04 -36.46
C GLY A 663 18.29 18.84 -35.88
N GLU A 664 17.35 18.36 -36.69
CA GLU A 664 15.93 18.32 -36.35
C GLU A 664 15.46 17.03 -35.66
N ASP A 665 16.06 15.87 -35.97
CA ASP A 665 15.64 14.54 -35.50
C ASP A 665 16.76 13.90 -34.66
N VAL A 666 16.62 13.93 -33.33
CA VAL A 666 17.62 13.36 -32.41
C VAL A 666 17.13 12.01 -31.90
N ILE A 667 18.00 11.00 -31.91
CA ILE A 667 17.70 9.68 -31.32
C ILE A 667 18.63 9.41 -30.13
N VAL A 668 18.04 9.02 -29.01
CA VAL A 668 18.74 8.52 -27.82
C VAL A 668 18.57 7.00 -27.74
N ILE A 669 19.67 6.26 -27.72
CA ILE A 669 19.71 4.81 -27.50
C ILE A 669 19.85 4.52 -26.01
N GLY A 670 18.88 3.84 -25.41
CA GLY A 670 18.95 3.43 -24.00
C GLY A 670 17.60 3.50 -23.31
N GLY A 671 17.58 3.19 -22.01
CA GLY A 671 16.35 3.24 -21.20
C GLY A 671 16.58 3.48 -19.71
N GLY A 672 17.79 3.89 -19.31
CA GLY A 672 18.11 4.25 -17.92
C GLY A 672 17.90 5.74 -17.64
N ASN A 673 18.07 6.17 -16.39
CA ASN A 673 17.89 7.59 -15.99
C ASN A 673 18.73 8.54 -16.84
N THR A 674 19.98 8.19 -17.15
CA THR A 674 20.85 8.99 -18.03
C THR A 674 20.29 9.15 -19.44
N ALA A 675 19.58 8.13 -19.96
CA ALA A 675 18.91 8.23 -21.27
C ALA A 675 17.72 9.19 -21.21
N MET A 676 16.96 9.21 -20.11
CA MET A 676 15.87 10.16 -19.89
C MET A 676 16.41 11.59 -19.80
N ASP A 677 17.47 11.81 -19.01
CA ASP A 677 18.14 13.12 -18.91
C ASP A 677 18.63 13.60 -20.28
N ALA A 678 19.22 12.71 -21.08
CA ALA A 678 19.68 13.04 -22.43
C ALA A 678 18.53 13.37 -23.39
N ALA A 679 17.45 12.60 -23.39
CA ALA A 679 16.29 12.85 -24.25
C ALA A 679 15.61 14.18 -23.90
N ARG A 680 15.41 14.44 -22.60
CA ARG A 680 14.85 15.70 -22.10
C ARG A 680 15.77 16.89 -22.38
N THR A 681 17.08 16.70 -22.29
CA THR A 681 18.06 17.71 -22.67
C THR A 681 18.00 18.01 -24.16
N ALA A 682 17.97 16.97 -25.01
CA ALA A 682 17.86 17.13 -26.46
C ALA A 682 16.60 17.91 -26.88
N LYS A 683 15.46 17.70 -26.19
CA LYS A 683 14.23 18.49 -26.42
C LYS A 683 14.39 19.99 -26.16
N ARG A 684 15.39 20.39 -25.38
CA ARG A 684 15.68 21.78 -25.01
C ARG A 684 16.76 22.41 -25.91
N VAL A 685 17.36 21.65 -26.81
CA VAL A 685 18.38 22.15 -27.74
C VAL A 685 17.72 22.87 -28.91
N PRO A 686 18.11 24.13 -29.23
CA PRO A 686 17.58 24.85 -30.38
C PRO A 686 17.76 24.07 -31.69
N GLY A 687 16.72 24.08 -32.53
CA GLY A 687 16.69 23.38 -33.82
C GLY A 687 16.15 21.95 -33.77
N VAL A 688 16.12 21.32 -32.59
CA VAL A 688 15.56 19.97 -32.44
C VAL A 688 14.03 20.04 -32.47
N ARG A 689 13.41 19.36 -33.44
CA ARG A 689 11.94 19.23 -33.55
C ARG A 689 11.45 17.95 -32.89
N ARG A 690 12.16 16.84 -33.13
CA ARG A 690 11.75 15.51 -32.70
C ARG A 690 12.87 14.83 -31.93
N VAL A 691 12.53 14.24 -30.79
CA VAL A 691 13.42 13.40 -30.00
C VAL A 691 12.77 12.03 -29.83
N ARG A 692 13.50 10.99 -30.21
CA ARG A 692 13.07 9.60 -30.04
C ARG A 692 13.99 8.86 -29.09
N LEU A 693 13.41 8.07 -28.21
CA LEU A 693 14.14 7.15 -27.34
C LEU A 693 13.94 5.72 -27.85
N VAL A 694 15.02 5.12 -28.36
CA VAL A 694 14.99 3.75 -28.92
C VAL A 694 15.40 2.76 -27.83
N TYR A 695 14.52 1.80 -27.57
CA TYR A 695 14.75 0.77 -26.57
C TYR A 695 14.28 -0.60 -27.04
N ARG A 696 15.13 -1.61 -26.83
CA ARG A 696 14.91 -2.99 -27.30
C ARG A 696 13.79 -3.75 -26.59
N ARG A 697 13.13 -3.15 -25.59
CA ARG A 697 11.97 -3.70 -24.87
C ARG A 697 10.89 -2.62 -24.74
N THR A 698 9.83 -2.92 -24.01
CA THR A 698 8.81 -1.92 -23.66
C THR A 698 9.25 -1.04 -22.48
N ARG A 699 8.60 0.11 -22.32
CA ARG A 699 8.73 1.11 -21.25
C ARG A 699 8.59 0.49 -19.85
N ARG A 700 7.74 -0.54 -19.72
CA ARG A 700 7.59 -1.34 -18.48
C ARG A 700 8.90 -1.96 -18.01
N TYR A 701 9.82 -2.26 -18.93
CA TYR A 701 11.13 -2.87 -18.65
C TYR A 701 12.30 -1.89 -18.78
N MET A 702 12.05 -0.58 -18.90
CA MET A 702 13.11 0.43 -18.87
C MET A 702 13.71 0.54 -17.46
N PRO A 703 15.04 0.56 -17.31
CA PRO A 703 15.65 0.78 -16.00
C PRO A 703 15.29 2.13 -15.35
N ALA A 704 15.03 3.19 -16.13
CA ALA A 704 14.79 4.55 -15.64
C ALA A 704 13.60 4.66 -14.69
N ASP A 705 13.70 5.39 -13.59
CA ASP A 705 12.62 5.55 -12.61
C ASP A 705 11.32 6.06 -13.27
N GLU A 706 10.17 5.64 -12.74
CA GLU A 706 8.84 5.99 -13.26
C GLU A 706 8.67 7.50 -13.43
N GLU A 707 9.16 8.27 -12.45
CA GLU A 707 9.15 9.72 -12.48
C GLU A 707 9.89 10.29 -13.70
N GLU A 708 11.07 9.74 -14.02
CA GLU A 708 11.88 10.18 -15.17
C GLU A 708 11.21 9.85 -16.50
N LEU A 709 10.60 8.66 -16.58
CA LEU A 709 9.86 8.23 -17.76
C LEU A 709 8.68 9.16 -18.03
N ARG A 710 7.89 9.48 -17.00
CA ARG A 710 6.72 10.35 -17.10
C ARG A 710 7.12 11.78 -17.47
N MET A 711 8.16 12.33 -16.84
CA MET A 711 8.68 13.65 -17.23
C MET A 711 9.20 13.69 -18.68
N ALA A 712 9.79 12.61 -19.18
CA ALA A 712 10.23 12.54 -20.58
C ALA A 712 9.03 12.51 -21.55
N LEU A 713 7.96 11.78 -21.21
CA LEU A 713 6.71 11.79 -21.97
C LEU A 713 6.05 13.17 -21.97
N ASP A 714 6.00 13.84 -20.80
CA ASP A 714 5.46 15.19 -20.65
C ASP A 714 6.25 16.24 -21.46
N ASP A 715 7.59 16.07 -21.56
CA ASP A 715 8.46 16.88 -22.42
C ASP A 715 8.26 16.57 -23.94
N GLY A 716 7.43 15.57 -24.29
CA GLY A 716 7.11 15.18 -25.67
C GLY A 716 8.18 14.31 -26.34
N VAL A 717 8.88 13.48 -25.58
CA VAL A 717 9.80 12.45 -26.12
C VAL A 717 8.99 11.28 -26.68
N GLU A 718 9.30 10.87 -27.90
CA GLU A 718 8.68 9.71 -28.55
C GLU A 718 9.40 8.42 -28.13
N PHE A 719 8.68 7.47 -27.55
CA PHE A 719 9.26 6.19 -27.09
C PHE A 719 9.13 5.15 -28.21
N CYS A 720 10.25 4.81 -28.84
CA CYS A 720 10.33 3.79 -29.88
C CYS A 720 10.73 2.45 -29.24
N GLU A 721 9.74 1.79 -28.66
CA GLU A 721 9.86 0.49 -27.99
C GLU A 721 10.12 -0.64 -29.00
N LEU A 722 10.66 -1.76 -28.49
CA LEU A 722 10.91 -2.97 -29.28
C LEU A 722 11.77 -2.73 -30.52
N LEU A 723 12.73 -1.81 -30.44
CA LEU A 723 13.70 -1.54 -31.50
C LEU A 723 15.12 -1.66 -30.95
N ALA A 724 15.99 -2.40 -31.64
CA ALA A 724 17.42 -2.42 -31.34
C ALA A 724 18.22 -1.78 -32.50
N PRO A 725 19.15 -0.86 -32.23
CA PRO A 725 19.91 -0.20 -33.28
C PRO A 725 20.88 -1.18 -33.99
N ARG A 726 20.92 -1.13 -35.32
CA ARG A 726 21.83 -1.92 -36.17
C ARG A 726 22.88 -1.03 -36.85
N ALA A 727 22.44 0.00 -37.57
CA ALA A 727 23.31 0.91 -38.33
C ALA A 727 22.71 2.32 -38.43
N TRP A 728 23.56 3.34 -38.55
CA TRP A 728 23.17 4.71 -38.86
C TRP A 728 23.83 5.13 -40.18
N THR A 729 23.03 5.19 -41.26
CA THR A 729 23.48 5.51 -42.61
C THR A 729 22.47 6.44 -43.29
N ASP A 730 22.94 7.35 -44.14
CA ASP A 730 22.09 8.26 -44.94
C ASP A 730 21.05 9.05 -44.12
N GLY A 731 21.43 9.50 -42.92
CA GLY A 731 20.55 10.26 -42.03
C GLY A 731 19.40 9.45 -41.43
N LYS A 732 19.48 8.11 -41.43
CA LYS A 732 18.47 7.21 -40.88
C LYS A 732 19.09 6.15 -39.98
N LEU A 733 18.51 5.96 -38.80
CA LEU A 733 18.84 4.84 -37.92
C LEU A 733 18.03 3.62 -38.37
N VAL A 734 18.73 2.56 -38.78
CA VAL A 734 18.17 1.24 -39.05
C VAL A 734 18.12 0.46 -37.74
N CYS A 735 16.95 -0.03 -37.39
CA CYS A 735 16.71 -0.83 -36.20
C CYS A 735 16.11 -2.19 -36.54
N ASP A 736 16.48 -3.19 -35.76
CA ASP A 736 15.83 -4.49 -35.75
C ASP A 736 14.57 -4.41 -34.91
N VAL A 737 13.47 -4.90 -35.47
CA VAL A 737 12.20 -5.03 -34.76
C VAL A 737 12.32 -6.22 -33.80
N MET A 738 11.95 -5.98 -32.56
CA MET A 738 12.02 -6.93 -31.47
C MET A 738 10.62 -7.39 -31.07
N ARG A 739 10.55 -8.57 -30.47
CA ARG A 739 9.41 -9.03 -29.68
C ARG A 739 9.90 -9.44 -28.30
N LEU A 740 9.01 -9.42 -27.31
CA LEU A 740 9.32 -9.96 -25.98
C LEU A 740 9.21 -11.49 -26.01
N GLY A 741 10.30 -12.18 -25.67
CA GLY A 741 10.34 -13.62 -25.43
C GLY A 741 9.80 -14.00 -24.05
N GLU A 742 10.14 -15.19 -23.57
CA GLU A 742 9.75 -15.64 -22.23
C GLU A 742 10.40 -14.81 -21.11
N PRO A 743 9.74 -14.67 -19.95
CA PRO A 743 10.33 -14.05 -18.76
C PRO A 743 11.43 -14.94 -18.18
N ASP A 744 12.52 -14.32 -17.71
CA ASP A 744 13.55 -15.00 -16.91
C ASP A 744 13.13 -15.16 -15.44
N ALA A 745 14.02 -15.71 -14.59
CA ALA A 745 13.78 -15.88 -13.16
C ALA A 745 13.50 -14.57 -12.39
N SER A 746 13.90 -13.42 -12.96
CA SER A 746 13.58 -12.09 -12.40
C SER A 746 12.25 -11.51 -12.91
N GLY A 747 11.53 -12.26 -13.76
CA GLY A 747 10.32 -11.80 -14.46
C GLY A 747 10.61 -10.90 -15.68
N ARG A 748 11.90 -10.69 -16.01
CA ARG A 748 12.31 -9.80 -17.10
C ARG A 748 12.29 -10.55 -18.42
N ARG A 749 11.63 -9.99 -19.44
CA ARG A 749 11.51 -10.63 -20.76
C ARG A 749 12.71 -10.32 -21.65
N ALA A 750 13.22 -11.34 -22.35
CA ALA A 750 14.31 -11.19 -23.31
C ALA A 750 13.80 -10.54 -24.62
N PRO A 751 14.55 -9.61 -25.24
CA PRO A 751 14.24 -9.13 -26.58
C PRO A 751 14.69 -10.17 -27.62
N VAL A 752 13.80 -10.52 -28.53
CA VAL A 752 14.06 -11.50 -29.61
C VAL A 752 13.80 -10.80 -30.95
N ALA A 753 14.77 -10.85 -31.86
CA ALA A 753 14.61 -10.25 -33.19
C ALA A 753 13.49 -10.95 -33.98
N THR A 754 12.68 -10.18 -34.70
CA THR A 754 11.61 -10.73 -35.57
C THR A 754 12.09 -11.04 -36.98
N GLY A 755 13.27 -10.52 -37.36
CA GLY A 755 13.77 -10.54 -38.74
C GLY A 755 13.34 -9.32 -39.56
N GLU A 756 12.42 -8.50 -39.04
CA GLU A 756 12.00 -7.25 -39.67
C GLU A 756 12.91 -6.08 -39.25
N THR A 757 12.96 -5.04 -40.09
CA THR A 757 13.72 -3.82 -39.81
C THR A 757 12.84 -2.58 -39.95
N ALA A 758 13.14 -1.56 -39.15
CA ALA A 758 12.51 -0.25 -39.18
C ALA A 758 13.57 0.84 -39.43
N GLN A 759 13.17 1.94 -40.07
CA GLN A 759 14.04 3.09 -40.32
C GLN A 759 13.48 4.34 -39.66
N LEU A 760 14.30 5.05 -38.91
CA LEU A 760 13.94 6.29 -38.22
C LEU A 760 14.82 7.44 -38.72
N PRO A 761 14.27 8.59 -39.15
CA PRO A 761 15.06 9.78 -39.43
C PRO A 761 15.90 10.19 -38.21
N CYS A 762 17.17 10.49 -38.44
CA CYS A 762 18.16 10.74 -37.39
C CYS A 762 19.28 11.68 -37.89
N SER A 763 19.29 12.92 -37.42
CA SER A 763 20.37 13.90 -37.64
C SER A 763 21.46 13.83 -36.57
N ALA A 764 21.14 13.37 -35.35
CA ALA A 764 22.13 13.11 -34.31
C ALA A 764 21.75 11.88 -33.47
N LEU A 765 22.75 11.05 -33.17
CA LEU A 765 22.60 9.81 -32.43
C LEU A 765 23.38 9.86 -31.10
N ILE A 766 22.70 9.63 -29.99
CA ILE A 766 23.28 9.65 -28.63
C ILE A 766 23.17 8.25 -28.02
N ALA A 767 24.28 7.69 -27.53
CA ALA A 767 24.34 6.38 -26.91
C ALA A 767 24.42 6.47 -25.37
N ALA A 768 23.38 5.98 -24.69
CA ALA A 768 23.26 5.85 -23.25
C ALA A 768 23.20 4.38 -22.83
N VAL A 769 24.25 3.62 -23.16
CA VAL A 769 24.33 2.16 -22.96
C VAL A 769 25.05 1.73 -21.67
N GLY A 770 25.31 2.68 -20.77
CA GLY A 770 25.94 2.46 -19.46
C GLY A 770 27.43 2.79 -19.45
N GLU A 771 27.96 3.03 -18.26
CA GLU A 771 29.37 3.40 -18.03
C GLU A 771 30.11 2.28 -17.29
N GLN A 772 31.43 2.25 -17.41
CA GLN A 772 32.31 1.22 -16.86
C GLN A 772 33.31 1.83 -15.87
N VAL A 773 33.77 0.98 -14.96
CA VAL A 773 34.90 1.28 -14.06
C VAL A 773 36.20 1.09 -14.84
N ASP A 774 37.18 1.96 -14.59
CA ASP A 774 38.52 1.79 -15.15
C ASP A 774 39.36 0.88 -14.26
N GLY A 775 39.33 -0.43 -14.55
CA GLY A 775 40.10 -1.43 -13.80
C GLY A 775 41.62 -1.25 -13.90
N ALA A 776 42.13 -0.62 -14.96
CA ALA A 776 43.58 -0.42 -15.14
C ALA A 776 44.15 0.47 -14.03
N PHE A 777 43.44 1.55 -13.68
CA PHE A 777 43.81 2.44 -12.58
C PHE A 777 44.05 1.69 -11.27
N PHE A 778 43.22 0.70 -10.95
CA PHE A 778 43.38 -0.10 -9.73
C PHE A 778 44.55 -1.08 -9.83
N ALA A 779 44.68 -1.78 -10.96
CA ALA A 779 45.79 -2.71 -11.19
C ALA A 779 47.15 -2.02 -11.12
N ASP A 780 47.26 -0.82 -11.68
CA ASP A 780 48.49 0.00 -11.66
C ASP A 780 48.90 0.42 -10.24
N ASN A 781 47.95 0.44 -9.29
CA ASN A 781 48.18 0.70 -7.87
C ASN A 781 48.27 -0.59 -7.02
N GLY A 782 48.46 -1.76 -7.63
CA GLY A 782 48.62 -3.04 -6.93
C GLY A 782 47.32 -3.61 -6.33
N ILE A 783 46.16 -3.07 -6.72
CA ILE A 783 44.85 -3.51 -6.24
C ILE A 783 44.34 -4.63 -7.16
N ALA A 784 43.96 -5.75 -6.56
CA ALA A 784 43.40 -6.90 -7.25
C ALA A 784 42.02 -6.57 -7.85
N LEU A 785 41.69 -7.18 -8.98
CA LEU A 785 40.40 -7.01 -9.65
C LEU A 785 39.47 -8.22 -9.43
N ASP A 786 38.17 -7.94 -9.37
CA ASP A 786 37.11 -8.94 -9.37
C ASP A 786 36.86 -9.53 -10.76
N ALA A 787 36.00 -10.54 -10.85
CA ALA A 787 35.64 -11.18 -12.13
C ALA A 787 34.97 -10.25 -13.15
N ARG A 788 34.56 -9.04 -12.74
CA ARG A 788 33.96 -8.01 -13.60
C ARG A 788 34.96 -6.90 -13.97
N GLY A 789 36.22 -7.03 -13.57
CA GLY A 789 37.28 -6.05 -13.85
C GLY A 789 37.21 -4.79 -12.98
N ARG A 790 36.53 -4.83 -11.83
CA ARG A 790 36.47 -3.75 -10.82
C ARG A 790 37.39 -4.09 -9.66
N ALA A 791 37.70 -3.14 -8.76
CA ALA A 791 38.49 -3.44 -7.58
C ALA A 791 37.83 -4.53 -6.71
N ALA A 792 38.60 -5.56 -6.35
CA ALA A 792 38.20 -6.57 -5.39
C ALA A 792 38.34 -6.01 -3.97
N VAL A 793 37.26 -6.13 -3.18
CA VAL A 793 37.21 -5.63 -1.80
C VAL A 793 36.54 -6.63 -0.87
N ASP A 794 36.80 -6.53 0.43
CA ASP A 794 36.15 -7.30 1.48
C ASP A 794 34.81 -6.68 1.95
N GLY A 795 34.26 -7.20 3.06
CA GLY A 795 32.99 -6.72 3.64
C GLY A 795 33.06 -5.31 4.24
N LEU A 796 34.25 -4.79 4.53
CA LEU A 796 34.50 -3.41 4.97
C LEU A 796 34.90 -2.49 3.80
N LEU A 797 34.83 -3.02 2.56
CA LEU A 797 35.25 -2.36 1.33
C LEU A 797 36.76 -2.07 1.26
N GLN A 798 37.57 -2.77 2.05
CA GLN A 798 39.02 -2.72 2.01
C GLN A 798 39.54 -3.62 0.88
N THR A 799 40.57 -3.15 0.18
CA THR A 799 41.25 -3.92 -0.88
C THR A 799 42.26 -4.92 -0.29
N ASN A 800 42.95 -5.67 -1.16
CA ASN A 800 44.12 -6.47 -0.76
C ASN A 800 45.30 -5.62 -0.24
N VAL A 801 45.29 -4.31 -0.44
CA VAL A 801 46.30 -3.39 0.07
C VAL A 801 45.79 -2.77 1.37
N ASP A 802 46.53 -3.01 2.46
CA ASP A 802 46.15 -2.54 3.79
C ASP A 802 45.97 -1.01 3.85
N GLY A 803 44.95 -0.56 4.59
CA GLY A 803 44.55 0.84 4.66
C GLY A 803 43.98 1.45 3.36
N VAL A 804 43.75 0.67 2.29
CA VAL A 804 43.21 1.17 1.02
C VAL A 804 41.79 0.64 0.77
N TYR A 805 40.85 1.57 0.52
CA TYR A 805 39.42 1.28 0.33
C TYR A 805 38.92 1.80 -1.02
N VAL A 806 37.87 1.17 -1.57
CA VAL A 806 37.22 1.61 -2.82
C VAL A 806 35.71 1.71 -2.61
N ILE A 807 35.12 2.86 -2.93
CA ILE A 807 33.71 3.17 -2.63
C ILE A 807 32.95 3.78 -3.81
N GLY A 808 31.61 3.75 -3.74
CA GLY A 808 30.72 4.36 -4.73
C GLY A 808 30.76 3.65 -6.07
N ASP A 809 30.58 4.40 -7.16
CA ASP A 809 30.53 3.80 -8.50
C ASP A 809 31.82 3.05 -8.90
N ALA A 810 32.97 3.39 -8.30
CA ALA A 810 34.22 2.66 -8.49
C ALA A 810 34.14 1.21 -7.97
N HIS A 811 33.40 0.99 -6.88
CA HIS A 811 33.14 -0.33 -6.30
C HIS A 811 31.94 -1.01 -6.99
N ARG A 812 30.82 -0.28 -7.09
CA ARG A 812 29.52 -0.84 -7.49
C ARG A 812 29.34 -0.95 -9.01
N GLY A 813 30.10 -0.19 -9.79
CA GLY A 813 29.64 0.26 -11.11
C GLY A 813 28.59 1.37 -10.96
N PRO A 814 27.99 1.87 -12.06
CA PRO A 814 27.01 2.97 -12.00
C PRO A 814 25.85 2.65 -11.04
N ALA A 815 25.83 3.31 -9.87
CA ALA A 815 24.89 3.09 -8.79
C ALA A 815 24.18 4.41 -8.42
N THR A 816 23.42 4.41 -7.32
CA THR A 816 22.71 5.61 -6.85
C THR A 816 23.56 6.41 -5.86
N VAL A 817 23.33 7.72 -5.79
CA VAL A 817 24.04 8.61 -4.84
C VAL A 817 23.95 8.11 -3.39
N VAL A 818 22.79 7.60 -2.97
CA VAL A 818 22.60 7.15 -1.58
C VAL A 818 23.34 5.84 -1.27
N GLU A 819 23.53 4.96 -2.26
CA GLU A 819 24.37 3.76 -2.09
C GLU A 819 25.85 4.14 -1.97
N ALA A 820 26.29 5.18 -2.70
CA ALA A 820 27.64 5.72 -2.54
C ALA A 820 27.88 6.34 -1.15
N ILE A 821 26.86 6.96 -0.54
CA ILE A 821 26.93 7.43 0.86
C ILE A 821 26.98 6.25 1.83
N ALA A 822 26.26 5.15 1.53
CA ALA A 822 26.32 3.94 2.36
C ALA A 822 27.73 3.34 2.38
N ASP A 823 28.39 3.24 1.21
CA ASP A 823 29.81 2.80 1.15
C ASP A 823 30.73 3.71 1.98
N ALA A 824 30.54 5.02 1.86
CA ALA A 824 31.28 6.00 2.63
C ALA A 824 31.07 5.85 4.14
N ARG A 825 29.86 5.51 4.59
CA ARG A 825 29.57 5.23 6.00
C ARG A 825 30.30 3.98 6.48
N THR A 826 30.21 2.87 5.73
CA THR A 826 30.91 1.62 6.04
C THR A 826 32.42 1.83 6.21
N VAL A 827 33.05 2.57 5.30
CA VAL A 827 34.49 2.86 5.38
C VAL A 827 34.82 3.81 6.54
N ALA A 828 33.99 4.82 6.80
CA ALA A 828 34.19 5.68 7.95
C ALA A 828 34.12 4.88 9.26
N ASP A 829 33.10 4.02 9.43
CA ASP A 829 32.98 3.13 10.59
C ASP A 829 34.22 2.24 10.78
N ALA A 830 34.75 1.69 9.68
CA ALA A 830 35.94 0.86 9.72
C ALA A 830 37.22 1.61 10.17
N ILE A 831 37.33 2.90 9.86
CA ILE A 831 38.54 3.70 10.14
C ILE A 831 38.46 4.41 11.51
N VAL A 832 37.30 4.99 11.85
CA VAL A 832 37.14 5.87 13.03
C VAL A 832 36.10 5.38 14.03
N GLY A 833 35.48 4.23 13.80
CA GLY A 833 34.44 3.66 14.66
C GLY A 833 33.03 4.18 14.37
N GLU A 834 32.05 3.51 14.99
CA GLU A 834 30.64 3.86 14.83
C GLU A 834 30.31 5.22 15.45
N HIS A 835 29.47 5.99 14.76
CA HIS A 835 29.01 7.30 15.23
C HIS A 835 27.69 7.17 15.99
N GLU A 836 27.74 7.43 17.29
CA GLU A 836 26.55 7.45 18.14
C GLU A 836 25.96 8.85 18.24
N TYR A 837 24.63 8.93 18.23
CA TYR A 837 23.88 10.16 18.42
C TYR A 837 22.49 9.86 18.99
N ALA A 838 21.87 10.87 19.60
CA ALA A 838 20.52 10.75 20.13
C ALA A 838 19.49 11.30 19.15
N LEU A 839 18.34 10.63 19.05
CA LEU A 839 17.20 11.18 18.33
C LEU A 839 16.67 12.43 19.05
N PRO A 840 16.42 13.53 18.33
CA PRO A 840 15.88 14.75 18.94
C PRO A 840 14.48 14.49 19.49
N ALA A 841 14.22 14.93 20.73
CA ALA A 841 12.89 14.81 21.36
C ALA A 841 11.78 15.46 20.52
N GLY A 842 12.10 16.52 19.76
CA GLY A 842 11.19 17.16 18.82
C GLY A 842 10.74 16.26 17.66
N GLY A 843 11.48 15.21 17.31
CA GLY A 843 11.11 14.23 16.28
C GLY A 843 10.18 13.13 16.79
N ALA A 844 10.05 12.98 18.11
CA ALA A 844 9.15 12.00 18.70
C ALA A 844 7.68 12.40 18.49
N VAL A 845 6.84 11.39 18.28
CA VAL A 845 5.39 11.54 18.10
C VAL A 845 4.66 10.56 19.01
N SER A 846 3.57 11.01 19.62
CA SER A 846 2.81 10.18 20.55
C SER A 846 2.10 9.04 19.83
N ALA A 847 1.82 7.94 20.54
CA ALA A 847 1.00 6.86 20.01
C ALA A 847 -0.40 7.37 19.58
N ALA A 848 -0.98 8.32 20.33
CA ALA A 848 -2.27 8.93 20.02
C ALA A 848 -2.26 9.64 18.65
N ASP A 849 -1.23 10.43 18.35
CA ASP A 849 -1.08 11.11 17.07
C ASP A 849 -0.86 10.14 15.90
N CYS A 850 -0.17 9.02 16.15
CA CYS A 850 -0.03 7.95 15.15
C CYS A 850 -1.38 7.31 14.85
N LEU A 851 -2.13 6.94 15.90
CA LEU A 851 -3.48 6.36 15.79
C LEU A 851 -4.47 7.32 15.11
N ALA A 852 -4.36 8.63 15.35
CA ALA A 852 -5.22 9.65 14.74
C ALA A 852 -5.04 9.75 13.21
N ARG A 853 -3.88 9.35 12.67
CA ARG A 853 -3.59 9.37 11.22
C ARG A 853 -4.00 8.07 10.51
N GLN A 854 -4.16 6.96 11.26
CA GLN A 854 -4.57 5.68 10.68
C GLN A 854 -5.99 5.78 10.09
N GLY A 855 -6.20 5.17 8.93
CA GLY A 855 -7.45 5.26 8.18
C GLY A 855 -7.78 6.64 7.58
N VAL A 856 -6.93 7.66 7.70
CA VAL A 856 -7.17 8.98 7.06
C VAL A 856 -6.52 9.03 5.68
N LEU A 857 -7.34 9.13 4.63
CA LEU A 857 -6.86 9.31 3.26
C LEU A 857 -6.66 10.81 2.99
N ARG A 858 -5.48 11.18 2.50
CA ARG A 858 -5.10 12.57 2.20
C ARG A 858 -3.99 12.57 1.16
N GLY A 859 -4.21 13.23 0.03
CA GLY A 859 -3.19 13.42 -1.00
C GLY A 859 -2.09 14.37 -0.55
N TYR A 860 -0.97 14.36 -1.28
CA TYR A 860 0.11 15.33 -1.09
C TYR A 860 -0.37 16.78 -1.24
N ASP A 861 0.15 17.68 -0.39
CA ASP A 861 -0.07 19.13 -0.46
C ASP A 861 1.28 19.85 -0.58
N CYS A 862 2.09 19.78 0.48
CA CYS A 862 3.46 20.26 0.49
C CYS A 862 4.33 19.48 1.49
N ALA A 863 5.65 19.67 1.39
CA ALA A 863 6.64 19.01 2.24
C ALA A 863 6.39 19.20 3.75
N ASP A 864 6.00 20.40 4.19
CA ASP A 864 5.74 20.72 5.60
C ASP A 864 4.50 20.00 6.14
N ARG A 865 3.60 19.54 5.26
CA ARG A 865 2.38 18.83 5.66
C ARG A 865 2.52 17.31 5.64
N GLU A 866 3.68 16.79 5.22
CA GLU A 866 3.92 15.35 5.20
C GLU A 866 3.89 14.71 6.59
N ALA A 867 4.14 15.48 7.66
CA ALA A 867 3.96 15.02 9.03
C ALA A 867 2.49 14.61 9.33
N GLU A 868 1.51 15.23 8.68
CA GLU A 868 0.09 14.86 8.84
C GLU A 868 -0.23 13.52 8.16
N ARG A 869 0.59 13.09 7.19
CA ARG A 869 0.42 11.84 6.43
C ARG A 869 1.29 10.70 6.97
N CYS A 870 2.51 10.99 7.43
CA CYS A 870 3.42 9.98 7.98
C CYS A 870 2.77 9.17 9.10
N LEU A 871 2.84 7.84 9.03
CA LEU A 871 2.18 6.97 10.02
C LEU A 871 3.04 6.68 11.25
N HIS A 872 4.32 7.07 11.26
CA HIS A 872 5.30 6.70 12.31
C HIS A 872 5.23 5.19 12.66
N CYS A 873 5.40 4.34 11.64
CA CYS A 873 5.17 2.89 11.76
C CYS A 873 6.03 2.18 12.82
N ALA A 874 7.16 2.77 13.22
CA ALA A 874 7.99 2.27 14.32
C ALA A 874 7.35 2.47 15.70
N THR A 875 6.49 3.50 15.85
CA THR A 875 5.75 3.82 17.07
C THR A 875 4.45 3.04 17.14
N VAL A 876 3.63 3.08 16.07
CA VAL A 876 2.38 2.30 15.99
C VAL A 876 2.19 1.78 14.57
N CYS A 877 2.32 0.45 14.37
CA CYS A 877 2.05 -0.18 13.09
C CYS A 877 0.59 -0.66 12.99
N GLU A 878 0.22 -1.65 13.80
CA GLU A 878 -1.12 -2.28 13.86
C GLU A 878 -1.75 -2.71 12.52
N CYS A 879 -1.00 -2.74 11.42
CA CYS A 879 -1.55 -2.98 10.09
C CYS A 879 -2.30 -4.32 10.01
N CYS A 880 -1.72 -5.40 10.55
CA CYS A 880 -2.37 -6.72 10.57
C CYS A 880 -3.67 -6.76 11.39
N ALA A 881 -3.80 -5.93 12.43
CA ALA A 881 -5.01 -5.79 13.25
C ALA A 881 -6.07 -4.94 12.56
N GLN A 882 -5.67 -3.91 11.82
CA GLN A 882 -6.58 -3.03 11.07
C GLN A 882 -7.20 -3.73 9.86
N VAL A 883 -6.38 -4.46 9.10
CA VAL A 883 -6.80 -5.10 7.85
C VAL A 883 -7.47 -6.46 8.05
N CYS A 884 -7.47 -6.99 9.28
CA CYS A 884 -8.14 -8.25 9.57
C CYS A 884 -9.66 -8.01 9.58
N PRO A 885 -10.41 -8.56 8.60
CA PRO A 885 -11.85 -8.34 8.55
C PRO A 885 -12.56 -8.88 9.80
N ASN A 886 -12.07 -10.03 10.28
CA ASN A 886 -12.65 -10.83 11.38
C ASN A 886 -12.15 -10.45 12.78
N ARG A 887 -11.25 -9.47 12.89
CA ARG A 887 -10.63 -9.06 14.17
C ARG A 887 -9.81 -10.15 14.87
N ALA A 888 -9.29 -11.12 14.12
CA ALA A 888 -8.41 -12.18 14.62
C ALA A 888 -7.01 -11.70 15.03
N ASN A 889 -6.57 -10.52 14.62
CA ASN A 889 -5.34 -9.91 15.13
C ASN A 889 -5.73 -8.76 16.05
N VAL A 890 -5.28 -8.81 17.31
CA VAL A 890 -5.58 -7.83 18.35
C VAL A 890 -4.29 -7.18 18.81
N ALA A 891 -4.29 -5.85 18.91
CA ALA A 891 -3.19 -5.12 19.54
C ALA A 891 -3.46 -5.02 21.05
N ILE A 892 -2.52 -5.51 21.85
CA ILE A 892 -2.60 -5.52 23.32
C ILE A 892 -1.47 -4.67 23.91
N ALA A 893 -1.80 -3.77 24.82
CA ALA A 893 -0.82 -3.07 25.64
C ALA A 893 -0.32 -4.00 26.75
N VAL A 894 0.98 -4.03 27.01
CA VAL A 894 1.59 -4.90 28.03
C VAL A 894 2.46 -4.05 28.94
N LYS A 895 2.20 -4.12 30.25
CA LYS A 895 2.98 -3.37 31.23
C LYS A 895 4.46 -3.74 31.16
N GLY A 896 5.31 -2.72 31.04
CA GLY A 896 6.77 -2.89 30.93
C GLY A 896 7.28 -3.13 29.51
N ILE A 897 6.41 -3.06 28.50
CA ILE A 897 6.79 -3.08 27.09
C ILE A 897 6.23 -1.81 26.42
N ASP A 898 7.11 -1.00 25.83
CA ASP A 898 6.75 0.31 25.29
C ASP A 898 5.76 0.23 24.11
N LYS A 899 5.86 -0.82 23.30
CA LYS A 899 5.05 -1.03 22.11
C LYS A 899 3.90 -1.99 22.40
N PRO A 900 2.69 -1.73 21.84
CA PRO A 900 1.65 -2.75 21.78
C PRO A 900 2.13 -4.02 21.10
N GLN A 901 1.73 -5.16 21.64
CA GLN A 901 2.01 -6.48 21.08
C GLN A 901 0.83 -6.96 20.23
N ILE A 902 1.11 -7.77 19.21
CA ILE A 902 0.06 -8.35 18.37
C ILE A 902 -0.19 -9.78 18.83
N LEU A 903 -1.40 -10.03 19.32
CA LEU A 903 -1.94 -11.35 19.61
C LEU A 903 -2.83 -11.81 18.45
N HIS A 904 -2.59 -13.03 17.97
CA HIS A 904 -3.48 -13.69 17.01
C HIS A 904 -4.51 -14.53 17.78
N VAL A 905 -5.78 -14.49 17.42
CA VAL A 905 -6.88 -15.25 18.04
C VAL A 905 -7.38 -16.25 17.02
N ASP A 906 -7.03 -17.52 17.23
CA ASP A 906 -7.17 -18.61 16.24
C ASP A 906 -8.62 -18.79 15.77
N ARG A 907 -9.56 -18.91 16.72
CA ARG A 907 -10.99 -19.14 16.46
C ARG A 907 -11.69 -18.06 15.62
N LEU A 908 -11.07 -16.91 15.38
CA LEU A 908 -11.63 -15.83 14.54
C LEU A 908 -11.01 -15.81 13.12
N CYS A 909 -10.00 -16.64 12.87
CA CYS A 909 -9.20 -16.62 11.65
C CYS A 909 -9.70 -17.69 10.66
N ASN A 910 -10.05 -17.27 9.44
CA ASN A 910 -10.34 -18.17 8.32
C ASN A 910 -9.17 -18.25 7.31
N GLU A 911 -7.96 -17.90 7.74
CA GLU A 911 -6.76 -17.84 6.90
C GLU A 911 -6.92 -17.01 5.60
N CYS A 912 -7.75 -15.96 5.58
CA CYS A 912 -7.95 -15.15 4.36
C CYS A 912 -6.65 -14.55 3.79
N GLY A 913 -5.58 -14.46 4.59
CA GLY A 913 -4.25 -14.01 4.15
C GLY A 913 -4.08 -12.49 4.08
N ASN A 914 -5.14 -11.71 4.26
CA ASN A 914 -5.09 -10.25 4.06
C ASN A 914 -4.05 -9.56 4.96
N CYS A 915 -3.83 -10.06 6.19
CA CYS A 915 -2.78 -9.52 7.07
C CYS A 915 -1.35 -9.80 6.58
N ALA A 916 -1.13 -10.85 5.77
CA ALA A 916 0.16 -11.12 5.14
C ALA A 916 0.45 -10.11 4.04
N THR A 917 -0.55 -9.69 3.25
CA THR A 917 -0.38 -8.67 2.20
C THR A 917 0.24 -7.39 2.74
N PHE A 918 -0.27 -6.89 3.87
CA PHE A 918 0.12 -5.58 4.41
C PHE A 918 1.20 -5.61 5.51
N CYS A 919 1.65 -6.79 5.92
CA CYS A 919 2.77 -6.89 6.85
C CYS A 919 4.02 -6.26 6.19
N PRO A 920 4.70 -5.30 6.85
CA PRO A 920 5.95 -4.72 6.32
C PRO A 920 7.07 -5.75 6.18
N TYR A 921 6.99 -6.86 6.91
CA TYR A 921 7.90 -7.99 6.85
C TYR A 921 7.47 -8.98 5.76
N ASP A 922 8.40 -9.79 5.28
CA ASP A 922 8.09 -10.88 4.35
C ASP A 922 7.49 -12.09 5.07
N SER A 923 6.33 -11.85 5.69
CA SER A 923 5.79 -12.65 6.78
C SER A 923 4.28 -12.83 6.71
N ARG A 924 3.79 -13.84 7.42
CA ARG A 924 2.37 -14.18 7.56
C ARG A 924 1.95 -14.04 9.03
N PRO A 925 1.46 -12.86 9.47
CA PRO A 925 1.14 -12.64 10.87
C PRO A 925 0.20 -13.67 11.50
N TYR A 926 -0.79 -14.16 10.74
CA TYR A 926 -1.73 -15.19 11.17
C TYR A 926 -1.10 -16.58 11.41
N ARG A 927 0.17 -16.79 11.03
CA ARG A 927 0.92 -18.03 11.29
C ARG A 927 2.12 -17.85 12.21
N GLU A 928 2.67 -16.63 12.25
CA GLU A 928 3.98 -16.36 12.89
C GLU A 928 3.87 -15.55 14.19
N LYS A 929 2.74 -14.88 14.45
CA LYS A 929 2.51 -14.18 15.71
C LYS A 929 2.00 -15.13 16.80
N LEU A 930 2.20 -14.73 18.06
CA LEU A 930 1.71 -15.47 19.22
C LEU A 930 0.20 -15.69 19.10
N THR A 931 -0.20 -16.96 19.02
CA THR A 931 -1.58 -17.37 18.79
C THR A 931 -2.26 -17.80 20.10
N LEU A 932 -3.42 -17.25 20.39
CA LEU A 932 -4.31 -17.68 21.47
C LEU A 932 -5.27 -18.75 20.91
N PHE A 933 -5.16 -19.96 21.45
CA PHE A 933 -6.02 -21.08 21.13
C PHE A 933 -7.16 -21.21 22.14
N ALA A 934 -8.34 -21.58 21.65
CA ALA A 934 -9.53 -21.79 22.48
C ALA A 934 -9.68 -23.25 22.93
N THR A 935 -9.17 -24.21 22.15
CA THR A 935 -9.31 -25.64 22.42
C THR A 935 -7.97 -26.37 22.25
N ARG A 936 -7.89 -27.58 22.81
CA ARG A 936 -6.71 -28.43 22.70
C ARG A 936 -6.52 -28.93 21.27
N GLU A 937 -7.61 -29.29 20.62
CA GLU A 937 -7.65 -29.75 19.24
C GLU A 937 -7.04 -28.69 18.30
N ALA A 938 -7.46 -27.43 18.43
CA ALA A 938 -6.92 -26.34 17.62
C ALA A 938 -5.42 -26.08 17.87
N PHE A 939 -4.97 -26.21 19.13
CA PHE A 939 -3.56 -26.08 19.48
C PHE A 939 -2.70 -27.20 18.85
N ASP A 940 -3.20 -28.44 18.89
CA ASP A 940 -2.50 -29.62 18.39
C ASP A 940 -2.49 -29.68 16.85
N GLU A 941 -3.58 -29.27 16.18
CA GLU A 941 -3.67 -29.17 14.71
C GLU A 941 -2.92 -27.97 14.13
N SER A 942 -2.51 -27.01 14.97
CA SER A 942 -1.75 -25.84 14.57
C SER A 942 -0.25 -26.04 14.76
N GLY A 943 0.55 -25.51 13.84
CA GLY A 943 2.01 -25.38 14.00
C GLY A 943 2.44 -24.01 14.50
N ASN A 944 1.50 -23.09 14.77
CA ASN A 944 1.83 -21.73 15.16
C ASN A 944 2.47 -21.68 16.55
N PRO A 945 3.36 -20.70 16.81
CA PRO A 945 3.70 -20.32 18.16
C PRO A 945 2.47 -19.75 18.87
N GLY A 946 2.19 -20.17 20.09
CA GLY A 946 0.97 -19.78 20.78
C GLY A 946 0.78 -20.39 22.16
N LEU A 947 -0.33 -20.01 22.79
CA LEU A 947 -0.75 -20.46 24.10
C LEU A 947 -2.19 -21.00 24.08
N LEU A 948 -2.44 -21.99 24.92
CA LEU A 948 -3.77 -22.45 25.31
C LEU A 948 -3.90 -22.28 26.84
N PRO A 949 -4.81 -21.43 27.34
CA PRO A 949 -5.08 -21.31 28.77
C PRO A 949 -5.64 -22.62 29.35
N LEU A 950 -5.07 -23.08 30.48
CA LEU A 950 -5.51 -24.28 31.21
C LEU A 950 -6.27 -23.96 32.50
N GLY A 951 -6.49 -22.67 32.77
CA GLY A 951 -7.11 -22.15 33.99
C GLY A 951 -6.09 -21.58 34.99
N GLY A 952 -6.50 -20.53 35.70
CA GLY A 952 -5.63 -19.83 36.64
C GLY A 952 -4.39 -19.23 35.95
N SER A 953 -3.21 -19.53 36.47
CA SER A 953 -1.90 -19.11 35.94
C SER A 953 -1.29 -20.08 34.94
N ARG A 954 -1.99 -21.18 34.60
CA ARG A 954 -1.43 -22.27 33.79
C ARG A 954 -1.76 -22.12 32.32
N VAL A 955 -0.77 -22.37 31.48
CA VAL A 955 -0.89 -22.35 30.01
C VAL A 955 -0.14 -23.53 29.41
N LEU A 956 -0.66 -24.09 28.32
CA LEU A 956 0.13 -24.89 27.39
C LEU A 956 0.74 -23.94 26.37
N LEU A 957 2.06 -23.86 26.29
CA LEU A 957 2.79 -22.91 25.45
C LEU A 957 3.61 -23.64 24.38
N ARG A 958 3.59 -23.11 23.15
CA ARG A 958 4.54 -23.43 22.08
C ARG A 958 5.24 -22.14 21.64
N ALA A 959 6.52 -22.01 21.95
CA ALA A 959 7.35 -20.87 21.54
C ALA A 959 8.83 -21.28 21.42
N GLU A 960 9.66 -20.43 20.82
CA GLU A 960 11.10 -20.70 20.71
C GLU A 960 11.72 -20.89 22.11
N GLY A 961 12.33 -22.05 22.34
CA GLY A 961 12.97 -22.40 23.61
C GLY A 961 12.03 -22.91 24.71
N VAL A 962 10.71 -22.93 24.50
CA VAL A 962 9.73 -23.43 25.48
C VAL A 962 8.56 -24.14 24.79
N ASP A 963 8.35 -25.41 25.13
CA ASP A 963 7.23 -26.23 24.64
C ASP A 963 6.70 -27.08 25.80
N GLY A 964 5.43 -26.91 26.15
CA GLY A 964 4.76 -27.66 27.23
C GLY A 964 3.92 -26.82 28.18
N GLU A 965 3.46 -27.45 29.26
CA GLU A 965 2.67 -26.78 30.30
C GLU A 965 3.56 -25.94 31.22
N ILE A 966 3.12 -24.72 31.49
CA ILE A 966 3.82 -23.73 32.31
C ILE A 966 2.84 -23.17 33.33
N ASP A 967 3.27 -23.10 34.59
CA ASP A 967 2.61 -22.29 35.61
C ASP A 967 3.31 -20.95 35.71
N LEU A 968 2.63 -19.86 35.38
CA LEU A 968 3.23 -18.52 35.46
C LEU A 968 3.54 -18.10 36.91
N ASN A 969 3.08 -18.82 37.95
CA ASN A 969 3.53 -18.55 39.32
C ASN A 969 4.92 -19.11 39.62
N ASP A 970 5.41 -20.05 38.81
CA ASP A 970 6.75 -20.64 38.88
C ASP A 970 7.31 -20.84 37.45
N PRO A 971 7.57 -19.74 36.72
CA PRO A 971 7.94 -19.82 35.32
C PRO A 971 9.35 -20.44 35.15
N PRO A 972 9.57 -21.29 34.13
CA PRO A 972 10.88 -21.86 33.87
C PRO A 972 11.88 -20.76 33.50
N ALA A 973 13.14 -20.93 33.88
CA ALA A 973 14.21 -19.96 33.58
C ALA A 973 14.42 -19.72 32.06
N SER A 974 13.97 -20.65 31.21
CA SER A 974 14.01 -20.53 29.76
C SER A 974 12.96 -19.58 29.18
N LEU A 975 11.92 -19.20 29.94
CA LEU A 975 10.86 -18.31 29.47
C LEU A 975 11.35 -16.85 29.40
N PRO A 976 11.36 -16.21 28.21
CA PRO A 976 11.76 -14.81 28.11
C PRO A 976 10.82 -13.90 28.92
N ARG A 977 11.37 -12.96 29.69
CA ARG A 977 10.57 -12.04 30.54
C ARG A 977 9.51 -11.25 29.77
N ALA A 978 9.82 -10.82 28.55
CA ALA A 978 8.86 -10.12 27.70
C ALA A 978 7.68 -11.02 27.31
N LEU A 979 7.95 -12.30 27.00
CA LEU A 979 6.90 -13.28 26.69
C LEU A 979 6.07 -13.59 27.94
N GLU A 980 6.70 -13.77 29.11
CA GLU A 980 6.00 -13.93 30.38
C GLU A 980 5.03 -12.76 30.65
N ALA A 981 5.47 -11.52 30.47
CA ALA A 981 4.65 -10.33 30.65
C ALA A 981 3.44 -10.33 29.71
N VAL A 982 3.63 -10.74 28.45
CA VAL A 982 2.54 -10.89 27.47
C VAL A 982 1.55 -11.96 27.92
N LEU A 983 2.02 -13.14 28.33
CA LEU A 983 1.15 -14.22 28.79
C LEU A 983 0.31 -13.78 30.00
N ARG A 984 0.92 -13.08 30.96
CA ARG A 984 0.20 -12.52 32.12
C ARG A 984 -0.83 -11.49 31.72
N ALA A 985 -0.52 -10.60 30.77
CA ALA A 985 -1.48 -9.64 30.26
C ALA A 985 -2.67 -10.35 29.59
N VAL A 986 -2.42 -11.39 28.79
CA VAL A 986 -3.47 -12.18 28.13
C VAL A 986 -4.40 -12.84 29.15
N LEU A 987 -3.86 -13.47 30.20
CA LEU A 987 -4.66 -14.14 31.24
C LEU A 987 -5.36 -13.16 32.20
N GLY A 988 -4.84 -11.94 32.35
CA GLY A 988 -5.39 -10.92 33.25
C GLY A 988 -6.23 -9.89 32.50
N GLU A 989 -5.57 -8.86 32.00
CA GLU A 989 -6.15 -7.67 31.37
C GLU A 989 -6.99 -7.98 30.12
N TYR A 990 -6.64 -9.04 29.38
CA TYR A 990 -7.31 -9.46 28.14
C TYR A 990 -8.05 -10.79 28.26
N SER A 991 -8.40 -11.21 29.49
CA SER A 991 -9.10 -12.47 29.77
C SER A 991 -10.44 -12.62 29.03
N TYR A 992 -11.09 -11.50 28.67
CA TYR A 992 -12.30 -11.49 27.84
C TYR A 992 -12.11 -12.13 26.45
N LEU A 993 -10.86 -12.27 25.96
CA LEU A 993 -10.55 -12.96 24.71
C LEU A 993 -10.54 -14.50 24.83
N ILE A 994 -10.44 -15.05 26.06
CA ILE A 994 -10.27 -16.47 26.32
C ILE A 994 -11.61 -17.22 26.31
N GLY A 995 -12.66 -16.63 26.89
CA GLY A 995 -13.96 -17.29 27.12
C GLY A 995 -14.44 -17.04 28.53
#